data_AF-A0A1G7AVR4-F1
#
_entry.id   AF-A0A1G7AVR4-F1
#
_cell.length_a   1.000
_cell.length_b   1.000
_cell.length_c   1.000
_cell.angle_alpha   90.00
_cell.angle_beta   90.00
_cell.angle_gamma   90.00
#
_symmetry.space_group_name_H-M   'P 1'
#
loop_
_entity.id
_entity.type
_entity.pdbx_description
1 polymer ?
#
loop_
_entity_poly.entity_id
_entity_poly.type
_entity_poly.pdbx_seq_one_letter_code
_entity_poly.pdbx_strand_id
1 'polypeptide(L)'
;MEPVPPPAEELARLDRELAELDARRAQLLTRRAWLLAALRPPAPAPAPGWNPSAWGAPPGAPAQPWGHASGGRPAAPRSAQNVLLTLGGLLLTVAAVAFTLVSWGSMGIGGRAAVLSVVTLAALIAPAVLLRRGLAATAEALAALALALTLLDAYAVHAVAAPDTDGLGFTAAACAVLAALWTAYGLTLGKLRMPLPAAVVLAQWPLLFWAWAAGAPTLVVGWALLATAVADGVVALRGRGLGVRITAALGGSALGLSALLVGLVLSVTASGPLGALAPGALLLAAAAAALAGAWHAPKGFATAGGLVAGLAAVAAVGGVPAAAVPATWPVLAYLLCGLALTGVVRTRLPRDAARGVLVASAAVAAGALMGALPSVVAVVLGPVTLLEDVWAGAPDGFRSALGATPPWPESGAAPVVLALTAGLLGSAYRWWPSLVRIAAPLTAREPGAPGAPEAAAPGAGEPGGLPPYGPGAPWHAVGGAGGRGGPSGAALRGSAGAGAVVLGWGALLVAGAVLDVPYALAVVAETLLVAGLLALAVRGGGSDRAGSAAVPVTALVVAVAGAVSAGLLSLAAEGASYAVFGALTALFAGAAVRAGDGVPRAVLAVAAVVWGTALTGFAGRSLELAPYEAAPLLLLAPALTVGLGARLRRDPVALPVELAGVPGALVAVGLAVSDAPFLALTLALCGVLAAGAAVRPERRPVAGWLAAGLFVLAAWVRLAASEVSLVEAYTLPVTVPALVVGFLRRREEPEASSWTAYGPGLAATLLPSLAVAWTDPDWPRPLLLGAAALVITLLGAHHRLQALLVLGGAVLAVDGLHELAPYVVQVAGALPRWLPPALAGLLLLVVGATYEQRLRDARRLRDALGRMR
;
A
#
# COMPACT_ATOMS: atom_id res chain seq x y z
N MET A 1 -16.50 -44.69 -36.32
CA MET A 1 -17.31 -44.45 -35.10
C MET A 1 -16.63 -45.24 -34.00
N GLU A 2 -15.84 -44.57 -33.16
CA GLU A 2 -15.27 -45.23 -31.98
C GLU A 2 -16.43 -45.66 -31.06
N PRO A 3 -16.35 -46.86 -30.46
CA PRO A 3 -17.42 -47.39 -29.64
C PRO A 3 -17.61 -46.46 -28.44
N VAL A 4 -18.81 -45.88 -28.32
CA VAL A 4 -19.21 -45.10 -27.15
C VAL A 4 -19.03 -46.02 -25.94
N PRO A 5 -18.15 -45.68 -24.98
CA PRO A 5 -17.94 -46.52 -23.81
C PRO A 5 -19.26 -46.60 -23.03
N PRO A 6 -19.49 -47.69 -22.28
CA PRO A 6 -20.66 -47.82 -21.46
C PRO A 6 -20.80 -46.59 -20.53
N PRO A 7 -22.01 -46.06 -20.31
CA PRO A 7 -22.23 -44.77 -19.65
C PRO A 7 -21.59 -44.65 -18.25
N ALA A 8 -21.30 -45.78 -17.59
CA ALA A 8 -20.55 -45.80 -16.33
C ALA A 8 -19.06 -45.40 -16.48
N GLU A 9 -18.40 -45.77 -17.58
CA GLU A 9 -17.01 -45.40 -17.85
C GLU A 9 -16.87 -43.94 -18.28
N GLU A 10 -17.84 -43.43 -19.03
CA GLU A 10 -17.91 -42.02 -19.41
C GLU A 10 -18.15 -41.12 -18.19
N LEU A 11 -19.04 -41.54 -17.28
CA LEU A 11 -19.27 -40.85 -16.00
C LEU A 11 -18.02 -40.89 -15.11
N ALA A 12 -17.33 -42.03 -15.03
CA ALA A 12 -16.07 -42.15 -14.30
C ALA A 12 -14.91 -41.35 -14.91
N ARG A 13 -14.97 -41.01 -16.21
CA ARG A 13 -14.01 -40.13 -16.88
C ARG A 13 -14.33 -38.67 -16.60
N LEU A 14 -15.60 -38.28 -16.69
CA LEU A 14 -16.06 -36.94 -16.34
C LEU A 14 -15.81 -36.61 -14.86
N ASP A 15 -16.02 -37.57 -13.96
CA ASP A 15 -15.74 -37.41 -12.52
C ASP A 15 -14.23 -37.18 -12.26
N ARG A 16 -13.35 -37.82 -13.05
CA ARG A 16 -11.89 -37.57 -12.98
C ARG A 16 -11.52 -36.18 -13.48
N GLU A 17 -12.09 -35.74 -14.60
CA GLU A 17 -11.84 -34.39 -15.13
C GLU A 17 -12.37 -33.30 -14.20
N LEU A 18 -13.54 -33.51 -13.58
CA LEU A 18 -14.07 -32.61 -12.56
C LEU A 18 -13.18 -32.56 -11.31
N ALA A 19 -12.64 -33.71 -10.89
CA ALA A 19 -11.69 -33.78 -9.77
C ALA A 19 -10.38 -33.02 -10.06
N GLU A 20 -9.85 -33.10 -11.28
CA GLU A 20 -8.65 -32.35 -11.71
C GLU A 20 -8.90 -30.84 -11.70
N LEU A 21 -10.06 -30.39 -12.18
CA LEU A 21 -10.45 -28.98 -12.16
C LEU A 21 -10.59 -28.43 -10.73
N ASP A 22 -11.17 -29.21 -9.83
CA ASP A 22 -11.31 -28.83 -8.42
C ASP A 22 -9.96 -28.76 -7.69
N ALA A 23 -9.04 -29.69 -7.99
CA ALA A 23 -7.67 -29.65 -7.47
C ALA A 23 -6.94 -28.39 -7.93
N ARG A 24 -7.09 -28.02 -9.21
CA ARG A 24 -6.49 -26.80 -9.76
C ARG A 24 -7.06 -25.54 -9.11
N ARG A 25 -8.37 -25.51 -8.86
CA ARG A 25 -9.04 -24.41 -8.16
C ARG A 25 -8.54 -24.25 -6.72
N ALA A 26 -8.38 -25.34 -5.98
CA ALA A 26 -7.87 -25.32 -4.61
C ALA A 26 -6.44 -24.77 -4.56
N GLN A 27 -5.57 -25.19 -5.49
CA GLN A 27 -4.19 -24.71 -5.60
C GLN A 27 -4.13 -23.17 -5.77
N LEU A 28 -5.01 -22.61 -6.61
CA LEU A 28 -5.08 -21.16 -6.84
C LEU A 28 -5.56 -20.39 -5.60
N LEU A 29 -6.53 -20.94 -4.85
CA LEU A 29 -7.04 -20.30 -3.63
C LEU A 29 -6.03 -20.32 -2.49
N THR A 30 -5.28 -21.42 -2.31
CA THR A 30 -4.21 -21.51 -1.31
C THR A 30 -3.11 -20.51 -1.62
N ARG A 31 -2.70 -20.40 -2.89
CA ARG A 31 -1.72 -19.41 -3.33
C ARG A 31 -2.20 -17.98 -3.05
N ARG A 32 -3.47 -17.68 -3.32
CA ARG A 32 -4.07 -16.38 -2.97
C ARG A 32 -4.07 -16.09 -1.47
N ALA A 33 -4.44 -17.07 -0.63
CA ALA A 33 -4.48 -16.90 0.82
C ALA A 33 -3.09 -16.65 1.41
N TRP A 34 -2.08 -17.38 0.91
CA TRP A 34 -0.69 -17.15 1.26
C TRP A 34 -0.23 -15.75 0.86
N LEU A 35 -0.55 -15.30 -0.36
CA LEU A 35 -0.25 -13.95 -0.81
C LEU A 35 -0.90 -12.88 0.09
N LEU A 36 -2.15 -13.08 0.52
CA LEU A 36 -2.84 -12.16 1.44
C LEU A 36 -2.23 -12.14 2.84
N ALA A 37 -1.73 -13.28 3.33
CA ALA A 37 -1.04 -13.37 4.61
C ALA A 37 0.34 -12.69 4.57
N ALA A 38 1.08 -12.90 3.48
CA ALA A 38 2.36 -12.25 3.24
C ALA A 38 2.22 -10.71 3.10
N LEU A 39 1.08 -10.23 2.62
CA LEU A 39 0.78 -8.81 2.49
C LEU A 39 0.29 -8.13 3.78
N ARG A 40 0.01 -8.87 4.87
CA ARG A 40 -0.43 -8.28 6.16
C ARG A 40 0.78 -7.91 7.03
N PRO A 41 0.88 -6.66 7.51
CA PRO A 41 1.94 -6.28 8.44
C PRO A 41 1.74 -6.93 9.82
N PRO A 42 2.81 -7.38 10.52
CA PRO A 42 2.71 -7.97 11.85
C PRO A 42 2.28 -6.95 12.90
N ALA A 43 1.36 -7.35 13.79
CA ALA A 43 0.89 -6.55 14.91
C ALA A 43 1.95 -6.51 16.05
N PRO A 44 2.14 -5.37 16.73
CA PRO A 44 3.12 -5.25 17.80
C PRO A 44 2.72 -6.05 19.04
N ALA A 45 3.66 -6.83 19.59
CA ALA A 45 3.48 -7.60 20.81
C ALA A 45 3.39 -6.69 22.05
N PRO A 46 2.55 -7.01 23.05
CA PRO A 46 2.45 -6.24 24.29
C PRO A 46 3.69 -6.43 25.16
N ALA A 47 4.27 -5.33 25.63
CA ALA A 47 5.43 -5.32 26.53
C ALA A 47 5.07 -5.84 27.95
N PRO A 48 6.01 -6.47 28.68
CA PRO A 48 5.78 -6.95 30.04
C PRO A 48 5.51 -5.80 31.01
N GLY A 49 4.47 -5.95 31.85
CA GLY A 49 3.96 -4.91 32.74
C GLY A 49 4.92 -4.49 33.85
N TRP A 50 5.12 -3.19 33.97
CA TRP A 50 5.75 -2.51 35.10
C TRP A 50 4.71 -2.30 36.21
N ASN A 51 4.95 -2.84 37.41
CA ASN A 51 4.08 -2.72 38.58
C ASN A 51 4.61 -1.62 39.52
N PRO A 52 3.95 -0.44 39.65
CA PRO A 52 4.45 0.66 40.47
C PRO A 52 3.99 0.61 41.94
N SER A 53 3.47 -0.51 42.47
CA SER A 53 2.97 -0.57 43.86
C SER A 53 3.98 -1.05 44.92
N ALA A 54 5.28 -1.06 44.62
CA ALA A 54 6.32 -1.57 45.54
C ALA A 54 7.08 -0.49 46.34
N TRP A 55 6.70 0.79 46.23
CA TRP A 55 7.29 1.86 47.03
C TRP A 55 6.20 2.66 47.74
N GLY A 56 6.32 2.78 49.07
CA GLY A 56 5.31 3.32 49.96
C GLY A 56 4.86 4.74 49.60
N ALA A 57 3.55 4.97 49.66
CA ALA A 57 2.97 6.30 49.55
C ALA A 57 2.98 7.00 50.93
N PRO A 58 3.38 8.28 51.01
CA PRO A 58 3.24 9.08 52.23
C PRO A 58 1.76 9.52 52.41
N PRO A 59 1.29 9.74 53.65
CA PRO A 59 -0.09 10.11 53.89
C PRO A 59 -0.30 11.62 53.71
N GLY A 60 -1.16 12.00 52.77
CA GLY A 60 -1.74 13.35 52.68
C GLY A 60 -1.52 14.06 51.35
N ALA A 61 -2.42 13.84 50.38
CA ALA A 61 -2.76 14.84 49.35
C ALA A 61 -4.10 14.46 48.68
N PRO A 62 -4.95 15.45 48.31
CA PRO A 62 -6.36 15.24 48.05
C PRO A 62 -6.64 14.78 46.62
N ALA A 63 -7.73 14.02 46.48
CA ALA A 63 -8.28 13.58 45.22
C ALA A 63 -8.64 14.79 44.32
N GLN A 64 -8.04 14.85 43.14
CA GLN A 64 -8.54 15.68 42.05
C GLN A 64 -8.64 14.91 40.73
N PRO A 65 -9.62 15.29 39.89
CA PRO A 65 -10.40 14.37 39.07
C PRO A 65 -10.00 14.53 37.61
N TRP A 66 -9.20 13.59 37.11
CA TRP A 66 -8.82 13.58 35.70
C TRP A 66 -9.51 12.45 34.98
N GLY A 67 -10.46 12.87 34.14
CA GLY A 67 -10.70 12.30 32.83
C GLY A 67 -11.01 10.82 32.83
N HIS A 68 -12.31 10.52 32.82
CA HIS A 68 -12.84 9.42 32.02
C HIS A 68 -12.25 9.48 30.58
N ALA A 69 -11.06 8.93 30.39
CA ALA A 69 -10.79 8.24 29.15
C ALA A 69 -11.91 7.19 29.10
N SER A 70 -12.86 7.40 28.18
CA SER A 70 -13.80 6.38 27.81
C SER A 70 -12.97 5.19 27.35
N GLY A 71 -12.62 4.32 28.28
CA GLY A 71 -12.16 2.99 27.98
C GLY A 71 -13.22 2.45 27.05
N GLY A 72 -12.86 2.30 25.78
CA GLY A 72 -13.72 1.66 24.81
C GLY A 72 -14.13 0.36 25.48
N ARG A 73 -15.39 0.29 25.91
CA ARG A 73 -15.96 -0.98 26.34
C ARG A 73 -15.57 -1.95 25.23
N PRO A 74 -14.91 -3.08 25.52
CA PRO A 74 -14.78 -4.11 24.51
C PRO A 74 -16.18 -4.31 23.91
N ALA A 75 -16.28 -4.15 22.59
CA ALA A 75 -17.54 -4.07 21.88
C ALA A 75 -18.40 -5.30 22.21
N ALA A 76 -19.30 -5.11 23.16
CA ALA A 76 -20.10 -6.16 23.76
C ALA A 76 -21.34 -6.44 22.86
N PRO A 77 -22.01 -7.58 23.06
CA PRO A 77 -22.50 -8.59 22.10
C PRO A 77 -23.68 -8.23 21.17
N ARG A 78 -23.93 -6.95 20.92
CA ARG A 78 -25.03 -6.50 20.04
C ARG A 78 -24.78 -6.78 18.55
N SER A 79 -23.52 -6.92 18.11
CA SER A 79 -23.21 -7.18 16.70
C SER A 79 -23.58 -8.61 16.28
N ALA A 80 -23.28 -9.62 17.11
CA ALA A 80 -23.57 -11.02 16.79
C ALA A 80 -25.08 -11.29 16.63
N GLN A 81 -25.90 -10.72 17.51
CA GLN A 81 -27.36 -10.82 17.41
C GLN A 81 -27.92 -10.17 16.14
N ASN A 82 -27.45 -8.97 15.80
CA ASN A 82 -27.86 -8.28 14.58
C ASN A 82 -27.41 -9.04 13.32
N VAL A 83 -26.22 -9.64 13.34
CA VAL A 83 -25.71 -10.48 12.25
C VAL A 83 -26.59 -11.72 12.06
N LEU A 84 -27.09 -12.32 13.13
CA LEU A 84 -27.90 -13.55 13.05
C LEU A 84 -29.35 -13.27 12.62
N LEU A 85 -29.92 -12.15 13.08
CA LEU A 85 -31.24 -11.69 12.62
C LEU A 85 -31.21 -11.21 11.17
N THR A 86 -30.15 -10.51 10.74
CA THR A 86 -30.00 -10.08 9.35
C THR A 86 -29.77 -11.26 8.41
N LEU A 87 -28.97 -12.24 8.82
CA LEU A 87 -28.72 -13.44 8.02
C LEU A 87 -29.97 -14.35 7.94
N GLY A 88 -30.75 -14.45 9.03
CA GLY A 88 -32.05 -15.14 9.02
C GLY A 88 -33.10 -14.45 8.13
N GLY A 89 -33.19 -13.12 8.20
CA GLY A 89 -34.03 -12.33 7.29
C GLY A 89 -33.62 -12.46 5.83
N LEU A 90 -32.31 -12.45 5.54
CA LEU A 90 -31.76 -12.64 4.20
C LEU A 90 -32.13 -14.01 3.64
N LEU A 91 -31.94 -15.08 4.42
CA LEU A 91 -32.30 -16.44 4.01
C LEU A 91 -33.80 -16.59 3.73
N LEU A 92 -34.67 -15.96 4.53
CA LEU A 92 -36.12 -15.97 4.30
C LEU A 92 -36.50 -15.20 3.03
N THR A 93 -35.81 -14.10 2.76
CA THR A 93 -36.01 -13.30 1.54
C THR A 93 -35.57 -14.08 0.30
N VAL A 94 -34.42 -14.76 0.37
CA VAL A 94 -33.94 -15.67 -0.69
C VAL A 94 -34.91 -16.82 -0.91
N ALA A 95 -35.50 -17.38 0.16
CA ALA A 95 -36.52 -18.41 0.05
C ALA A 95 -37.81 -17.89 -0.62
N ALA A 96 -38.26 -16.67 -0.29
CA ALA A 96 -39.41 -16.04 -0.95
C ALA A 96 -39.14 -15.74 -2.44
N VAL A 97 -37.93 -15.29 -2.78
CA VAL A 97 -37.50 -15.09 -4.17
C VAL A 97 -37.42 -16.42 -4.92
N ALA A 98 -36.84 -17.47 -4.33
CA ALA A 98 -36.81 -18.80 -4.92
C ALA A 98 -38.22 -19.39 -5.09
N PHE A 99 -39.11 -19.19 -4.11
CA PHE A 99 -40.50 -19.63 -4.20
C PHE A 99 -41.26 -18.93 -5.34
N THR A 100 -41.02 -17.64 -5.55
CA THR A 100 -41.65 -16.87 -6.63
C THR A 100 -41.05 -17.15 -8.02
N LEU A 101 -39.76 -17.45 -8.10
CA LEU A 101 -39.06 -17.67 -9.37
C LEU A 101 -38.93 -19.15 -9.80
N VAL A 102 -38.99 -20.14 -8.91
CA VAL A 102 -38.65 -21.55 -9.22
C VAL A 102 -39.86 -22.49 -9.11
N SER A 103 -40.94 -22.14 -8.42
CA SER A 103 -42.06 -23.06 -8.16
C SER A 103 -43.00 -23.34 -9.34
N TRP A 104 -42.53 -23.19 -10.59
CA TRP A 104 -43.33 -23.14 -11.83
C TRP A 104 -44.23 -24.36 -12.12
N GLY A 105 -44.00 -25.51 -11.48
CA GLY A 105 -44.64 -26.78 -11.87
C GLY A 105 -46.08 -27.05 -11.41
N SER A 106 -46.64 -26.42 -10.36
CA SER A 106 -47.93 -26.89 -9.79
C SER A 106 -48.94 -25.85 -9.27
N MET A 107 -48.59 -24.57 -9.12
CA MET A 107 -49.54 -23.50 -8.73
C MET A 107 -49.70 -22.46 -9.84
N GLY A 108 -50.93 -22.20 -10.29
CA GLY A 108 -51.20 -21.12 -11.25
C GLY A 108 -50.78 -19.74 -10.72
N ILE A 109 -50.52 -18.80 -11.63
CA ILE A 109 -49.99 -17.45 -11.32
C ILE A 109 -50.90 -16.70 -10.32
N GLY A 110 -52.22 -16.82 -10.46
CA GLY A 110 -53.19 -16.22 -9.54
C GLY A 110 -53.19 -16.82 -8.12
N GLY A 111 -52.93 -18.13 -7.98
CA GLY A 111 -52.83 -18.79 -6.67
C GLY A 111 -51.58 -18.36 -5.90
N ARG A 112 -50.46 -18.17 -6.62
CA ARG A 112 -49.23 -17.62 -6.02
C ARG A 112 -49.41 -16.17 -5.59
N ALA A 113 -50.08 -15.35 -6.41
CA ALA A 113 -50.38 -13.95 -6.07
C ALA A 113 -51.27 -13.85 -4.82
N ALA A 114 -52.29 -14.71 -4.67
CA ALA A 114 -53.14 -14.74 -3.48
C ALA A 114 -52.38 -15.14 -2.21
N VAL A 115 -51.53 -16.17 -2.29
CA VAL A 115 -50.70 -16.61 -1.16
C VAL A 115 -49.68 -15.54 -0.77
N LEU A 116 -49.01 -14.92 -1.74
CA LEU A 116 -48.10 -13.80 -1.49
C LEU A 116 -48.83 -12.64 -0.82
N SER A 117 -50.00 -12.24 -1.33
CA SER A 117 -50.80 -11.14 -0.76
C SER A 117 -51.16 -11.38 0.71
N VAL A 118 -51.55 -12.61 1.07
CA VAL A 118 -51.87 -12.99 2.46
C VAL A 118 -50.61 -12.91 3.34
N VAL A 119 -49.48 -13.40 2.84
CA VAL A 119 -48.19 -13.33 3.55
C VAL A 119 -47.70 -11.89 3.70
N THR A 120 -47.87 -11.04 2.68
CA THR A 120 -47.55 -9.60 2.72
C THR A 120 -48.42 -8.89 3.74
N LEU A 121 -49.73 -9.15 3.75
CA LEU A 121 -50.66 -8.55 4.72
C LEU A 121 -50.29 -8.95 6.16
N ALA A 122 -49.96 -10.22 6.37
CA ALA A 122 -49.49 -10.71 7.67
C ALA A 122 -48.15 -10.06 8.09
N ALA A 123 -47.22 -9.90 7.15
CA ALA A 123 -45.94 -9.23 7.38
C ALA A 123 -46.08 -7.72 7.65
N LEU A 124 -47.10 -7.05 7.10
CA LEU A 124 -47.43 -5.64 7.37
C LEU A 124 -48.14 -5.46 8.73
N ILE A 125 -48.98 -6.41 9.16
CA ILE A 125 -49.72 -6.30 10.43
C ILE A 125 -48.86 -6.69 11.64
N ALA A 126 -48.00 -7.71 11.52
CA ALA A 126 -47.20 -8.23 12.63
C ALA A 126 -46.30 -7.19 13.34
N PRO A 127 -45.62 -6.25 12.66
CA PRO A 127 -44.84 -5.19 13.29
C PRO A 127 -45.65 -4.33 14.26
N ALA A 128 -46.90 -3.99 13.92
CA ALA A 128 -47.77 -3.19 14.78
C ALA A 128 -48.12 -3.92 16.09
N VAL A 129 -48.32 -5.25 16.03
CA VAL A 129 -48.60 -6.09 17.19
C VAL A 129 -47.35 -6.31 18.06
N LEU A 130 -46.19 -6.51 17.44
CA LEU A 130 -44.91 -6.71 18.13
C LEU A 130 -44.40 -5.44 18.83
N LEU A 131 -44.70 -4.25 18.28
CA LEU A 131 -44.44 -2.98 18.95
C LEU A 131 -45.28 -2.80 20.21
N ARG A 132 -46.52 -3.30 20.24
CA ARG A 132 -47.35 -3.33 21.46
C ARG A 132 -46.76 -4.25 22.54
N ARG A 133 -45.95 -5.23 22.15
CA ARG A 133 -45.25 -6.18 23.06
C ARG A 133 -43.79 -5.78 23.39
N GLY A 134 -43.32 -4.62 22.92
CA GLY A 134 -41.97 -4.11 23.21
C GLY A 134 -40.83 -4.76 22.42
N LEU A 135 -41.13 -5.54 21.37
CA LEU A 135 -40.15 -6.27 20.56
C LEU A 135 -39.73 -5.48 19.30
N ALA A 136 -39.04 -4.37 19.51
CA ALA A 136 -38.70 -3.43 18.43
C ALA A 136 -37.77 -4.03 17.34
N ALA A 137 -36.76 -4.81 17.70
CA ALA A 137 -35.80 -5.37 16.73
C ALA A 137 -36.45 -6.38 15.75
N THR A 138 -37.38 -7.20 16.26
CA THR A 138 -38.12 -8.17 15.45
C THR A 138 -39.18 -7.48 14.57
N ALA A 139 -39.82 -6.42 15.07
CA ALA A 139 -40.76 -5.61 14.28
C ALA A 139 -40.06 -4.94 13.08
N GLU A 140 -38.81 -4.49 13.23
CA GLU A 140 -38.00 -3.94 12.13
C GLU A 140 -37.62 -5.02 11.09
N ALA A 141 -37.26 -6.23 11.53
CA ALA A 141 -36.96 -7.35 10.62
C ALA A 141 -38.18 -7.74 9.77
N LEU A 142 -39.37 -7.73 10.37
CA LEU A 142 -40.62 -7.99 9.66
C LEU A 142 -41.05 -6.82 8.76
N ALA A 143 -40.80 -5.58 9.16
CA ALA A 143 -41.03 -4.42 8.28
C ALA A 143 -40.12 -4.47 7.04
N ALA A 144 -38.87 -4.94 7.18
CA ALA A 144 -37.97 -5.16 6.04
C ALA A 144 -38.47 -6.30 5.12
N LEU A 145 -38.98 -7.39 5.70
CA LEU A 145 -39.62 -8.47 4.93
C LEU A 145 -40.87 -7.96 4.19
N ALA A 146 -41.72 -7.19 4.87
CA ALA A 146 -42.92 -6.61 4.26
C ALA A 146 -42.58 -5.68 3.09
N LEU A 147 -41.52 -4.88 3.19
CA LEU A 147 -41.03 -4.07 2.07
C LEU A 147 -40.66 -4.93 0.85
N ALA A 148 -39.90 -6.01 1.05
CA ALA A 148 -39.52 -6.92 -0.04
C ALA A 148 -40.76 -7.57 -0.68
N LEU A 149 -41.74 -7.97 0.12
CA LEU A 149 -42.98 -8.54 -0.36
C LEU A 149 -43.84 -7.52 -1.14
N THR A 150 -43.91 -6.26 -0.72
CA THR A 150 -44.63 -5.22 -1.47
C THR A 150 -44.05 -4.93 -2.86
N LEU A 151 -42.73 -5.09 -3.04
CA LEU A 151 -42.08 -4.99 -4.35
C LEU A 151 -42.43 -6.19 -5.24
N LEU A 152 -42.51 -7.38 -4.63
CA LEU A 152 -42.88 -8.62 -5.31
C LEU A 152 -44.36 -8.61 -5.73
N ASP A 153 -45.22 -8.01 -4.90
CA ASP A 153 -46.63 -7.80 -5.22
C ASP A 153 -46.80 -6.81 -6.38
N ALA A 154 -46.01 -5.74 -6.45
CA ALA A 154 -46.03 -4.81 -7.58
C ALA A 154 -45.64 -5.50 -8.91
N TYR A 155 -44.64 -6.39 -8.88
CA TYR A 155 -44.28 -7.23 -10.03
C TYR A 155 -45.42 -8.19 -10.41
N ALA A 156 -46.03 -8.85 -9.42
CA ALA A 156 -47.15 -9.76 -9.67
C ALA A 156 -48.36 -9.04 -10.29
N VAL A 157 -48.66 -7.80 -9.86
CA VAL A 157 -49.72 -6.96 -10.43
C VAL A 157 -49.41 -6.61 -11.89
N HIS A 158 -48.19 -6.22 -12.21
CA HIS A 158 -47.79 -5.95 -13.59
C HIS A 158 -47.95 -7.20 -14.47
N ALA A 159 -47.44 -8.34 -14.00
CA ALA A 159 -47.43 -9.59 -14.75
C ALA A 159 -48.84 -10.19 -14.98
N VAL A 160 -49.81 -9.90 -14.11
CA VAL A 160 -51.16 -10.51 -14.17
C VAL A 160 -52.23 -9.54 -14.66
N ALA A 161 -52.22 -8.29 -14.17
CA ALA A 161 -53.31 -7.34 -14.38
C ALA A 161 -53.05 -6.36 -15.53
N ALA A 162 -51.79 -6.12 -15.90
CA ALA A 162 -51.43 -5.14 -16.93
C ALA A 162 -50.17 -5.53 -17.73
N PRO A 163 -50.13 -6.73 -18.36
CA PRO A 163 -48.95 -7.21 -19.07
C PRO A 163 -48.61 -6.37 -20.33
N ASP A 164 -49.59 -5.70 -20.92
CA ASP A 164 -49.42 -4.91 -22.15
C ASP A 164 -49.00 -3.45 -21.90
N THR A 165 -48.86 -3.04 -20.63
CA THR A 165 -48.40 -1.69 -20.28
C THR A 165 -46.88 -1.59 -20.36
N ASP A 166 -46.35 -0.43 -20.74
CA ASP A 166 -44.91 -0.19 -20.71
C ASP A 166 -44.36 -0.40 -19.29
N GLY A 167 -43.50 -1.40 -19.13
CA GLY A 167 -42.97 -1.82 -17.83
C GLY A 167 -42.19 -0.72 -17.12
N LEU A 168 -41.55 0.18 -17.87
CA LEU A 168 -40.83 1.33 -17.29
C LEU A 168 -41.79 2.41 -16.79
N GLY A 169 -42.83 2.73 -17.56
CA GLY A 169 -43.91 3.62 -17.12
C GLY A 169 -44.66 3.08 -15.89
N PHE A 170 -44.98 1.78 -15.89
CA PHE A 170 -45.65 1.12 -14.76
C PHE A 170 -44.78 1.14 -13.49
N THR A 171 -43.48 0.84 -13.62
CA THR A 171 -42.55 0.87 -12.47
C THR A 171 -42.33 2.29 -11.93
N ALA A 172 -42.29 3.32 -12.79
CA ALA A 172 -42.25 4.72 -12.36
C ALA A 172 -43.46 5.07 -11.47
N ALA A 173 -44.67 4.69 -11.92
CA ALA A 173 -45.90 4.90 -11.17
C ALA A 173 -45.95 4.07 -9.87
N ALA A 174 -45.55 2.79 -9.93
CA ALA A 174 -45.50 1.91 -8.77
C ALA A 174 -44.53 2.41 -7.69
N CYS A 175 -43.34 2.90 -8.06
CA CYS A 175 -42.39 3.52 -7.13
C CYS A 175 -42.99 4.77 -6.47
N ALA A 176 -43.68 5.63 -7.21
CA ALA A 176 -44.34 6.82 -6.66
C ALA A 176 -45.46 6.45 -5.67
N VAL A 177 -46.28 5.46 -6.00
CA VAL A 177 -47.37 4.95 -5.14
C VAL A 177 -46.81 4.30 -3.87
N LEU A 178 -45.81 3.40 -4.00
CA LEU A 178 -45.19 2.74 -2.86
C LEU A 178 -44.45 3.75 -1.96
N ALA A 179 -43.80 4.78 -2.51
CA ALA A 179 -43.20 5.85 -1.73
C ALA A 179 -44.26 6.57 -0.87
N ALA A 180 -45.42 6.90 -1.44
CA ALA A 180 -46.52 7.51 -0.70
C ALA A 180 -47.07 6.58 0.41
N LEU A 181 -47.29 5.30 0.09
CA LEU A 181 -47.81 4.30 1.04
C LEU A 181 -46.84 4.07 2.21
N TRP A 182 -45.54 3.92 1.95
CA TRP A 182 -44.53 3.74 3.00
C TRP A 182 -44.30 5.01 3.82
N THR A 183 -44.48 6.20 3.23
CA THR A 183 -44.48 7.47 3.98
C THR A 183 -45.65 7.51 4.95
N ALA A 184 -46.86 7.18 4.49
CA ALA A 184 -48.06 7.12 5.33
C ALA A 184 -47.94 6.06 6.44
N TYR A 185 -47.42 4.88 6.13
CA TYR A 185 -47.19 3.79 7.08
C TYR A 185 -46.15 4.17 8.16
N GLY A 186 -45.07 4.85 7.76
CA GLY A 186 -44.06 5.33 8.71
C GLY A 186 -44.56 6.43 9.64
N LEU A 187 -45.37 7.35 9.13
CA LEU A 187 -45.98 8.44 9.92
C LEU A 187 -47.04 7.93 10.91
N THR A 188 -47.82 6.90 10.53
CA THR A 188 -48.90 6.35 11.38
C THR A 188 -48.40 5.51 12.56
N LEU A 189 -47.33 4.73 12.37
CA LEU A 189 -46.79 3.88 13.44
C LEU A 189 -45.77 4.59 14.33
N GLY A 190 -45.06 5.61 13.83
CA GLY A 190 -44.23 6.58 14.56
C GLY A 190 -43.01 6.05 15.33
N LYS A 191 -42.95 4.74 15.62
CA LYS A 191 -41.94 4.06 16.44
C LYS A 191 -40.96 3.20 15.62
N LEU A 192 -41.29 2.92 14.35
CA LEU A 192 -40.41 2.20 13.42
C LEU A 192 -39.40 3.16 12.77
N ARG A 193 -38.17 2.70 12.63
CA ARG A 193 -37.05 3.48 12.08
C ARG A 193 -36.86 3.26 10.57
N MET A 194 -37.21 2.09 10.03
CA MET A 194 -37.04 1.74 8.61
C MET A 194 -38.03 2.34 7.58
N PRO A 195 -39.32 2.59 7.87
CA PRO A 195 -40.32 2.86 6.82
C PRO A 195 -40.16 4.23 6.13
N LEU A 196 -39.83 5.29 6.88
CA LEU A 196 -39.59 6.61 6.29
C LEU A 196 -38.32 6.65 5.42
N PRO A 197 -37.18 6.06 5.83
CA PRO A 197 -36.03 5.85 4.94
C PRO A 197 -36.36 5.08 3.67
N ALA A 198 -37.17 4.01 3.75
CA ALA A 198 -37.57 3.22 2.58
C ALA A 198 -38.41 4.04 1.59
N ALA A 199 -39.29 4.92 2.09
CA ALA A 199 -40.08 5.81 1.26
C ALA A 199 -39.24 6.81 0.47
N VAL A 200 -38.18 7.36 1.09
CA VAL A 200 -37.21 8.24 0.39
C VAL A 200 -36.52 7.50 -0.74
N VAL A 201 -36.08 6.27 -0.50
CA VAL A 201 -35.44 5.44 -1.55
C VAL A 201 -36.40 5.17 -2.71
N LEU A 202 -37.67 4.90 -2.43
CA LEU A 202 -38.67 4.68 -3.48
C LEU A 202 -39.00 5.96 -4.26
N ALA A 203 -38.94 7.14 -3.61
CA ALA A 203 -39.19 8.43 -4.24
C ALA A 203 -38.08 8.89 -5.21
N GLN A 204 -36.92 8.22 -5.21
CA GLN A 204 -35.76 8.58 -6.06
C GLN A 204 -35.88 8.11 -7.51
N TRP A 205 -36.66 7.06 -7.75
CA TRP A 205 -36.74 6.38 -9.05
C TRP A 205 -37.82 6.87 -10.03
N PRO A 206 -38.94 7.53 -9.64
CA PRO A 206 -40.01 7.88 -10.57
C PRO A 206 -39.57 8.77 -11.74
N LEU A 207 -38.83 9.85 -11.49
CA LEU A 207 -38.37 10.76 -12.55
C LEU A 207 -37.40 10.09 -13.53
N LEU A 208 -36.58 9.16 -13.04
CA LEU A 208 -35.64 8.41 -13.87
C LEU A 208 -36.37 7.43 -14.79
N PHE A 209 -37.25 6.60 -14.24
CA PHE A 209 -38.01 5.63 -15.02
C PHE A 209 -38.97 6.32 -15.99
N TRP A 210 -39.53 7.47 -15.63
CA TRP A 210 -40.36 8.26 -16.54
C TRP A 210 -39.55 8.83 -17.72
N ALA A 211 -38.35 9.36 -17.47
CA ALA A 211 -37.48 9.87 -18.53
C ALA A 211 -37.08 8.76 -19.52
N TRP A 212 -36.83 7.54 -19.01
CA TRP A 212 -36.57 6.37 -19.85
C TRP A 212 -37.79 5.87 -20.61
N ALA A 213 -38.96 5.80 -19.98
CA ALA A 213 -40.22 5.44 -20.64
C ALA A 213 -40.55 6.39 -21.80
N ALA A 214 -40.23 7.68 -21.65
CA ALA A 214 -40.42 8.69 -22.69
C ALA A 214 -39.34 8.66 -23.80
N GLY A 215 -38.33 7.80 -23.72
CA GLY A 215 -37.22 7.78 -24.68
C GLY A 215 -36.37 9.06 -24.67
N ALA A 216 -36.28 9.75 -23.53
CA ALA A 216 -35.62 11.04 -23.44
C ALA A 216 -34.10 10.93 -23.71
N PRO A 217 -33.47 11.94 -24.35
CA PRO A 217 -32.03 11.93 -24.60
C PRO A 217 -31.25 11.96 -23.28
N THR A 218 -30.02 11.43 -23.29
CA THR A 218 -29.17 11.26 -22.10
C THR A 218 -28.97 12.55 -21.29
N LEU A 219 -28.95 13.71 -21.96
CA LEU A 219 -28.87 15.01 -21.30
C LEU A 219 -30.10 15.28 -20.41
N VAL A 220 -31.31 14.96 -20.89
CA VAL A 220 -32.56 15.11 -20.13
C VAL A 220 -32.60 14.16 -18.93
N VAL A 221 -32.08 12.93 -19.10
CA VAL A 221 -31.88 11.99 -17.98
C VAL A 221 -30.92 12.58 -16.93
N GLY A 222 -29.83 13.23 -17.36
CA GLY A 222 -28.91 13.95 -16.46
C GLY A 222 -29.61 15.06 -15.67
N TRP A 223 -30.48 15.84 -16.30
CA TRP A 223 -31.29 16.86 -15.64
C TRP A 223 -32.31 16.27 -14.66
N ALA A 224 -32.96 15.15 -15.00
CA ALA A 224 -33.86 14.45 -14.10
C ALA A 224 -33.14 13.93 -12.84
N LEU A 225 -31.96 13.35 -13.00
CA LEU A 225 -31.10 12.91 -11.88
C LEU A 225 -30.67 14.09 -10.99
N LEU A 226 -30.29 15.22 -11.59
CA LEU A 226 -29.92 16.43 -10.85
C LEU A 226 -31.12 17.01 -10.10
N ALA A 227 -32.30 17.04 -10.70
CA ALA A 227 -33.53 17.53 -10.07
C ALA A 227 -33.89 16.67 -8.84
N THR A 228 -33.83 15.35 -8.95
CA THR A 228 -34.06 14.44 -7.82
C THR A 228 -33.00 14.62 -6.72
N ALA A 229 -31.72 14.80 -7.10
CA ALA A 229 -30.65 15.06 -6.14
C ALA A 229 -30.84 16.38 -5.36
N VAL A 230 -31.33 17.43 -6.03
CA VAL A 230 -31.67 18.70 -5.38
C VAL A 230 -32.86 18.54 -4.43
N ALA A 231 -33.90 17.79 -4.83
CA ALA A 231 -35.03 17.49 -3.96
C ALA A 231 -34.60 16.72 -2.70
N ASP A 232 -33.74 15.71 -2.85
CA ASP A 232 -33.14 14.96 -1.75
C ASP A 232 -32.26 15.85 -0.85
N GLY A 233 -31.52 16.79 -1.42
CA GLY A 233 -30.77 17.80 -0.67
C GLY A 233 -31.67 18.68 0.20
N VAL A 234 -32.84 19.09 -0.32
CA VAL A 234 -33.84 19.83 0.46
C VAL A 234 -34.40 18.97 1.59
N VAL A 235 -34.72 17.70 1.34
CA VAL A 235 -35.20 16.75 2.36
C VAL A 235 -34.12 16.48 3.42
N ALA A 236 -32.84 16.37 3.03
CA ALA A 236 -31.74 16.17 3.96
C ALA A 236 -31.51 17.38 4.89
N LEU A 237 -31.73 18.60 4.38
CA LEU A 237 -31.58 19.84 5.14
C LEU A 237 -32.80 20.13 6.03
N ARG A 238 -34.03 19.86 5.55
CA ARG A 238 -35.28 20.25 6.23
C ARG A 238 -36.04 19.09 6.91
N GLY A 239 -35.69 17.84 6.61
CA GLY A 239 -36.42 16.64 7.07
C GLY A 239 -36.25 16.34 8.56
N ARG A 240 -37.29 15.75 9.16
CA ARG A 240 -37.29 15.31 10.58
C ARG A 240 -36.86 13.85 10.69
N GLY A 241 -35.89 13.57 11.57
CA GLY A 241 -35.38 12.23 11.85
C GLY A 241 -34.04 11.92 11.16
N LEU A 242 -33.09 11.35 11.92
CA LEU A 242 -31.73 11.07 11.43
C LEU A 242 -31.70 10.07 10.27
N GLY A 243 -32.55 9.02 10.30
CA GLY A 243 -32.60 8.01 9.23
C GLY A 243 -33.02 8.56 7.88
N VAL A 244 -34.01 9.47 7.86
CA VAL A 244 -34.51 10.14 6.65
C VAL A 244 -33.47 11.09 6.08
N ARG A 245 -32.79 11.86 6.95
CA ARG A 245 -31.73 12.77 6.52
C ARG A 245 -30.53 12.03 5.95
N ILE A 246 -30.14 10.90 6.56
CA ILE A 246 -29.02 10.08 6.08
C ILE A 246 -29.36 9.45 4.73
N THR A 247 -30.57 8.90 4.57
CA THR A 247 -30.99 8.27 3.30
C THR A 247 -31.16 9.27 2.17
N ALA A 248 -31.77 10.43 2.43
CA ALA A 248 -31.85 11.51 1.45
C ALA A 248 -30.45 12.05 1.09
N ALA A 249 -29.56 12.23 2.07
CA ALA A 249 -28.19 12.65 1.78
C ALA A 249 -27.41 11.63 0.95
N LEU A 250 -27.52 10.32 1.26
CA LEU A 250 -26.82 9.26 0.53
C LEU A 250 -27.37 9.12 -0.90
N GLY A 251 -28.69 9.06 -1.07
CA GLY A 251 -29.28 8.92 -2.40
C GLY A 251 -29.15 10.19 -3.24
N GLY A 252 -29.33 11.37 -2.64
CA GLY A 252 -29.07 12.64 -3.31
C GLY A 252 -27.60 12.79 -3.76
N SER A 253 -26.65 12.31 -2.94
CA SER A 253 -25.23 12.25 -3.34
C SER A 253 -24.99 11.28 -4.49
N ALA A 254 -25.62 10.10 -4.47
CA ALA A 254 -25.48 9.09 -5.53
C ALA A 254 -26.09 9.57 -6.86
N LEU A 255 -27.28 10.17 -6.82
CA LEU A 255 -27.97 10.72 -8.00
C LEU A 255 -27.24 11.96 -8.54
N GLY A 256 -26.78 12.85 -7.66
CA GLY A 256 -26.00 14.01 -8.04
C GLY A 256 -24.67 13.61 -8.69
N LEU A 257 -23.99 12.60 -8.15
CA LEU A 257 -22.78 12.03 -8.76
C LEU A 257 -23.07 11.39 -10.11
N SER A 258 -24.21 10.70 -10.25
CA SER A 258 -24.65 10.12 -11.53
C SER A 258 -24.93 11.21 -12.58
N ALA A 259 -25.58 12.31 -12.19
CA ALA A 259 -25.80 13.46 -13.07
C ALA A 259 -24.48 14.13 -13.50
N LEU A 260 -23.52 14.26 -12.59
CA LEU A 260 -22.18 14.76 -12.90
C LEU A 260 -21.43 13.83 -13.86
N LEU A 261 -21.51 12.51 -13.68
CA LEU A 261 -20.91 11.55 -14.61
C LEU A 261 -21.53 11.65 -16.01
N VAL A 262 -22.86 11.77 -16.10
CA VAL A 262 -23.55 11.98 -17.39
C VAL A 262 -23.06 13.27 -18.07
N GLY A 263 -23.01 14.39 -17.32
CA GLY A 263 -22.50 15.66 -17.83
C GLY A 263 -21.04 15.58 -18.28
N LEU A 264 -20.18 14.90 -17.53
CA LEU A 264 -18.77 14.73 -17.85
C LEU A 264 -18.57 13.89 -19.11
N VAL A 265 -19.26 12.75 -19.22
CA VAL A 265 -19.19 11.87 -20.41
C VAL A 265 -19.65 12.63 -21.65
N LEU A 266 -20.77 13.34 -21.58
CA LEU A 266 -21.27 14.15 -22.69
C LEU A 266 -20.34 15.32 -23.04
N SER A 267 -19.68 15.93 -22.06
CA SER A 267 -18.70 17.01 -22.28
C SER A 267 -17.44 16.49 -23.00
N VAL A 268 -16.90 15.35 -22.56
CA VAL A 268 -15.67 14.75 -23.13
C VAL A 268 -15.91 14.14 -24.52
N THR A 269 -17.11 13.63 -24.78
CA THR A 269 -17.47 13.01 -26.07
C THR A 269 -18.04 14.01 -27.09
N ALA A 270 -18.11 15.30 -26.75
CA ALA A 270 -18.64 16.32 -27.64
C ALA A 270 -17.73 16.48 -28.88
N SER A 271 -18.35 16.50 -30.07
CA SER A 271 -17.67 16.64 -31.36
C SER A 271 -17.13 18.05 -31.63
N GLY A 272 -17.25 18.98 -30.69
CA GLY A 272 -16.74 20.35 -30.79
C GLY A 272 -17.19 21.26 -29.64
N PRO A 273 -16.68 22.50 -29.59
CA PRO A 273 -16.90 23.42 -28.47
C PRO A 273 -18.39 23.77 -28.26
N LEU A 274 -19.17 23.90 -29.34
CA LEU A 274 -20.61 24.18 -29.25
C LEU A 274 -21.39 22.98 -28.68
N GLY A 275 -20.97 21.75 -29.00
CA GLY A 275 -21.57 20.53 -28.45
C GLY A 275 -21.31 20.36 -26.95
N ALA A 276 -20.18 20.89 -26.45
CA ALA A 276 -19.80 20.86 -25.04
C ALA A 276 -20.57 21.87 -24.16
N LEU A 277 -21.26 22.87 -24.75
CA LEU A 277 -21.98 23.90 -23.99
C LEU A 277 -23.17 23.34 -23.20
N ALA A 278 -24.00 22.50 -23.82
CA ALA A 278 -25.18 21.91 -23.18
C ALA A 278 -24.83 21.01 -21.98
N PRO A 279 -23.87 20.06 -22.07
CA PRO A 279 -23.41 19.30 -20.91
C PRO A 279 -22.62 20.16 -19.91
N GLY A 280 -21.90 21.19 -20.38
CA GLY A 280 -21.27 22.19 -19.52
C GLY A 280 -22.28 22.94 -18.65
N ALA A 281 -23.46 23.27 -19.18
CA ALA A 281 -24.54 23.89 -18.41
C ALA A 281 -25.09 22.98 -17.31
N LEU A 282 -25.25 21.67 -17.58
CA LEU A 282 -25.64 20.67 -16.57
C LEU A 282 -24.58 20.60 -15.45
N LEU A 283 -23.29 20.55 -15.81
CA LEU A 283 -22.19 20.51 -14.85
C LEU A 283 -22.09 21.79 -14.00
N LEU A 284 -22.31 22.97 -14.60
CA LEU A 284 -22.37 24.24 -13.88
C LEU A 284 -23.57 24.30 -12.94
N ALA A 285 -24.74 23.82 -13.36
CA ALA A 285 -25.93 23.75 -12.50
C ALA A 285 -25.71 22.81 -11.31
N ALA A 286 -25.05 21.67 -11.53
CA ALA A 286 -24.64 20.76 -10.46
C ALA A 286 -23.61 21.40 -9.51
N ALA A 287 -22.64 22.16 -10.04
CA ALA A 287 -21.68 22.92 -9.24
C ALA A 287 -22.38 23.97 -8.36
N ALA A 288 -23.34 24.70 -8.93
CA ALA A 288 -24.14 25.70 -8.22
C ALA A 288 -24.99 25.06 -7.11
N ALA A 289 -25.63 23.92 -7.38
CA ALA A 289 -26.40 23.17 -6.39
C ALA A 289 -25.51 22.67 -5.23
N ALA A 290 -24.31 22.16 -5.53
CA ALA A 290 -23.34 21.72 -4.53
C ALA A 290 -22.82 22.89 -3.66
N LEU A 291 -22.56 24.06 -4.27
CA LEU A 291 -22.20 25.29 -3.54
C LEU A 291 -23.35 25.81 -2.67
N ALA A 292 -24.58 25.81 -3.17
CA ALA A 292 -25.76 26.22 -2.41
C ALA A 292 -26.00 25.29 -1.20
N GLY A 293 -25.80 23.97 -1.37
CA GLY A 293 -25.80 23.01 -0.28
C GLY A 293 -24.69 23.26 0.73
N ALA A 294 -23.47 23.58 0.26
CA ALA A 294 -22.32 23.88 1.11
C ALA A 294 -22.51 25.12 2.00
N TRP A 295 -23.33 26.09 1.57
CA TRP A 295 -23.69 27.27 2.38
C TRP A 295 -24.58 26.93 3.58
N HIS A 296 -25.40 25.88 3.47
CA HIS A 296 -26.41 25.52 4.47
C HIS A 296 -26.04 24.27 5.30
N ALA A 297 -24.99 23.55 4.91
CA ALA A 297 -24.60 22.29 5.51
C ALA A 297 -23.56 22.44 6.65
N PRO A 298 -23.45 21.46 7.57
CA PRO A 298 -22.42 21.44 8.60
C PRO A 298 -21.00 21.46 8.02
N LYS A 299 -20.01 21.95 8.80
CA LYS A 299 -18.61 22.19 8.39
C LYS A 299 -17.99 21.10 7.48
N GLY A 300 -18.20 19.81 7.79
CA GLY A 300 -17.64 18.69 7.01
C GLY A 300 -18.32 18.41 5.66
N PHE A 301 -19.59 18.79 5.49
CA PHE A 301 -20.29 18.67 4.21
C PHE A 301 -20.04 19.86 3.30
N ALA A 302 -19.71 21.02 3.87
CA ALA A 302 -19.31 22.21 3.11
C ALA A 302 -18.01 22.02 2.32
N THR A 303 -17.03 21.30 2.89
CA THR A 303 -15.79 20.93 2.17
C THR A 303 -16.05 19.99 1.00
N ALA A 304 -16.87 18.96 1.20
CA ALA A 304 -17.25 18.01 0.16
C ALA A 304 -18.04 18.70 -0.97
N GLY A 305 -18.99 19.58 -0.62
CA GLY A 305 -19.73 20.38 -1.60
C GLY A 305 -18.83 21.33 -2.39
N GLY A 306 -17.86 21.97 -1.73
CA GLY A 306 -16.85 22.80 -2.40
C GLY A 306 -15.93 22.02 -3.35
N LEU A 307 -15.53 20.80 -2.97
CA LEU A 307 -14.76 19.89 -3.82
C LEU A 307 -15.53 19.50 -5.08
N VAL A 308 -16.77 19.03 -4.92
CA VAL A 308 -17.65 18.64 -6.03
C VAL A 308 -17.90 19.82 -6.96
N ALA A 309 -18.18 21.01 -6.40
CA ALA A 309 -18.38 22.22 -7.19
C ALA A 309 -17.13 22.65 -7.97
N GLY A 310 -15.95 22.57 -7.35
CA GLY A 310 -14.68 22.87 -8.02
C GLY A 310 -14.40 21.93 -9.19
N LEU A 311 -14.56 20.62 -9.00
CA LEU A 311 -14.36 19.62 -10.05
C LEU A 311 -15.38 19.78 -11.19
N ALA A 312 -16.66 19.99 -10.86
CA ALA A 312 -17.71 20.20 -11.84
C ALA A 312 -17.51 21.51 -12.64
N ALA A 313 -17.04 22.59 -11.99
CA ALA A 313 -16.70 23.84 -12.67
C ALA A 313 -15.51 23.69 -13.62
N VAL A 314 -14.46 22.95 -13.23
CA VAL A 314 -13.32 22.66 -14.12
C VAL A 314 -13.76 21.79 -15.29
N ALA A 315 -14.58 20.77 -15.06
CA ALA A 315 -15.12 19.93 -16.13
C ALA A 315 -16.00 20.71 -17.12
N ALA A 316 -16.80 21.65 -16.62
CA ALA A 316 -17.67 22.48 -17.47
C ALA A 316 -16.90 23.52 -18.28
N VAL A 317 -16.02 24.29 -17.64
CA VAL A 317 -15.27 25.39 -18.28
C VAL A 317 -14.12 24.85 -19.11
N GLY A 318 -13.44 23.80 -18.64
CA GLY A 318 -12.34 23.15 -19.33
C GLY A 318 -12.78 22.28 -20.51
N GLY A 319 -14.00 21.75 -20.50
CA GLY A 319 -14.54 20.92 -21.58
C GLY A 319 -14.67 21.64 -22.92
N VAL A 320 -15.04 22.92 -22.91
CA VAL A 320 -15.19 23.74 -24.11
C VAL A 320 -13.86 23.95 -24.87
N PRO A 321 -12.78 24.46 -24.24
CA PRO A 321 -11.47 24.55 -24.88
C PRO A 321 -10.87 23.16 -25.13
N ALA A 322 -11.09 22.16 -24.26
CA ALA A 322 -10.62 20.80 -24.50
C ALA A 322 -11.15 20.21 -25.82
N ALA A 323 -12.40 20.51 -26.19
CA ALA A 323 -13.00 20.06 -27.45
C ALA A 323 -12.47 20.79 -28.70
N ALA A 324 -11.72 21.90 -28.54
CA ALA A 324 -11.15 22.68 -29.63
C ALA A 324 -9.69 22.33 -29.94
N VAL A 325 -9.01 21.61 -29.04
CA VAL A 325 -7.56 21.36 -29.12
C VAL A 325 -7.30 19.88 -29.49
N PRO A 326 -6.25 19.54 -30.27
CA PRO A 326 -5.92 18.15 -30.60
C PRO A 326 -5.83 17.25 -29.38
N ALA A 327 -6.19 15.97 -29.51
CA ALA A 327 -6.44 14.98 -28.44
C ALA A 327 -5.38 14.86 -27.33
N THR A 328 -4.18 15.40 -27.54
CA THR A 328 -3.00 15.29 -26.65
C THR A 328 -2.85 16.47 -25.70
N TRP A 329 -3.54 17.59 -25.95
CA TRP A 329 -3.50 18.82 -25.18
C TRP A 329 -4.74 19.15 -24.30
N PRO A 330 -5.88 18.40 -24.29
CA PRO A 330 -7.02 18.68 -23.41
C PRO A 330 -6.65 18.78 -21.93
N VAL A 331 -5.65 17.99 -21.50
CA VAL A 331 -5.14 17.99 -20.11
C VAL A 331 -4.67 19.39 -19.69
N LEU A 332 -4.10 20.17 -20.61
CA LEU A 332 -3.65 21.54 -20.31
C LEU A 332 -4.82 22.50 -20.12
N ALA A 333 -5.91 22.34 -20.89
CA ALA A 333 -7.12 23.14 -20.71
C ALA A 333 -7.74 22.92 -19.32
N TYR A 334 -7.83 21.66 -18.87
CA TYR A 334 -8.30 21.33 -17.52
C TYR A 334 -7.32 21.78 -16.43
N LEU A 335 -6.00 21.63 -16.64
CA LEU A 335 -4.97 22.08 -15.69
C LEU A 335 -5.04 23.60 -15.49
N LEU A 336 -5.11 24.39 -16.58
CA LEU A 336 -5.23 25.84 -16.49
C LEU A 336 -6.52 26.27 -15.78
N CYS A 337 -7.65 25.61 -16.05
CA CYS A 337 -8.90 25.84 -15.32
C CYS A 337 -8.78 25.50 -13.82
N GLY A 338 -8.14 24.37 -13.50
CA GLY A 338 -7.85 23.96 -12.12
C GLY A 338 -6.94 24.94 -11.39
N LEU A 339 -5.95 25.53 -12.08
CA LEU A 339 -5.08 26.56 -11.53
C LEU A 339 -5.81 27.88 -11.31
N ALA A 340 -6.72 28.26 -12.21
CA ALA A 340 -7.56 29.44 -12.03
C ALA A 340 -8.42 29.37 -10.75
N LEU A 341 -8.84 28.17 -10.33
CA LEU A 341 -9.56 27.98 -9.07
C LEU A 341 -8.77 28.37 -7.83
N THR A 342 -7.43 28.48 -7.88
CA THR A 342 -6.63 29.01 -6.75
C THR A 342 -6.98 30.47 -6.42
N GLY A 343 -7.60 31.20 -7.36
CA GLY A 343 -8.18 32.53 -7.16
C GLY A 343 -9.35 32.56 -6.17
N VAL A 344 -9.93 31.41 -5.80
CA VAL A 344 -11.05 31.30 -4.84
C VAL A 344 -10.75 31.95 -3.50
N VAL A 345 -9.46 32.03 -3.11
CA VAL A 345 -8.99 32.67 -1.88
C VAL A 345 -9.36 34.17 -1.83
N ARG A 346 -9.65 34.79 -2.99
CA ARG A 346 -10.09 36.20 -3.09
C ARG A 346 -11.61 36.37 -3.06
N THR A 347 -12.39 35.29 -3.00
CA THR A 347 -13.87 35.32 -3.03
C THR A 347 -14.49 35.35 -1.63
N ARG A 348 -15.78 35.68 -1.53
CA ARG A 348 -16.53 35.72 -0.26
C ARG A 348 -17.14 34.36 0.15
N LEU A 349 -16.58 33.25 -0.33
CA LEU A 349 -17.10 31.91 -0.01
C LEU A 349 -16.81 31.53 1.45
N PRO A 350 -17.66 30.70 2.09
CA PRO A 350 -17.38 30.17 3.42
C PRO A 350 -16.07 29.36 3.41
N ARG A 351 -15.27 29.51 4.48
CA ARG A 351 -13.88 28.99 4.57
C ARG A 351 -13.78 27.49 4.22
N ASP A 352 -14.73 26.69 4.68
CA ASP A 352 -14.73 25.24 4.46
C ASP A 352 -15.05 24.88 3.00
N ALA A 353 -15.95 25.62 2.33
CA ALA A 353 -16.20 25.45 0.90
C ALA A 353 -14.99 25.90 0.06
N ALA A 354 -14.34 27.01 0.42
CA ALA A 354 -13.12 27.48 -0.25
C ALA A 354 -11.97 26.45 -0.12
N ARG A 355 -11.83 25.79 1.05
CA ARG A 355 -10.89 24.67 1.22
C ARG A 355 -11.23 23.50 0.29
N GLY A 356 -12.52 23.15 0.15
CA GLY A 356 -12.98 22.14 -0.80
C GLY A 356 -12.57 22.44 -2.24
N VAL A 357 -12.75 23.69 -2.68
CA VAL A 357 -12.36 24.14 -4.04
C VAL A 357 -10.83 24.08 -4.23
N LEU A 358 -10.04 24.41 -3.22
CA LEU A 358 -8.58 24.25 -3.27
C LEU A 358 -8.15 22.78 -3.36
N VAL A 359 -8.87 21.88 -2.67
CA VAL A 359 -8.66 20.42 -2.81
C VAL A 359 -9.02 19.96 -4.22
N ALA A 360 -10.06 20.52 -4.85
CA ALA A 360 -10.40 20.25 -6.24
C ALA A 360 -9.28 20.68 -7.20
N SER A 361 -8.75 21.89 -7.01
CA SER A 361 -7.59 22.40 -7.77
C SER A 361 -6.37 21.48 -7.65
N ALA A 362 -6.05 21.05 -6.42
CA ALA A 362 -4.97 20.11 -6.17
C ALA A 362 -5.22 18.74 -6.81
N ALA A 363 -6.46 18.24 -6.78
CA ALA A 363 -6.84 16.97 -7.40
C ALA A 363 -6.69 17.01 -8.93
N VAL A 364 -7.07 18.13 -9.57
CA VAL A 364 -6.89 18.34 -11.02
C VAL A 364 -5.40 18.37 -11.38
N ALA A 365 -4.58 19.09 -10.61
CA ALA A 365 -3.13 19.11 -10.82
C ALA A 365 -2.50 17.72 -10.61
N ALA A 366 -2.94 16.97 -9.58
CA ALA A 366 -2.48 15.61 -9.34
C ALA A 366 -2.89 14.64 -10.46
N GLY A 367 -4.11 14.77 -10.98
CA GLY A 367 -4.57 13.99 -12.13
C GLY A 367 -3.76 14.29 -13.40
N ALA A 368 -3.45 15.56 -13.66
CA ALA A 368 -2.58 15.94 -14.79
C ALA A 368 -1.16 15.37 -14.64
N LEU A 369 -0.59 15.41 -13.43
CA LEU A 369 0.71 14.79 -13.13
C LEU A 369 0.68 13.27 -13.27
N MET A 370 -0.42 12.63 -12.85
CA MET A 370 -0.61 11.18 -13.02
C MET A 370 -0.69 10.80 -14.50
N GLY A 371 -1.27 11.65 -15.35
CA GLY A 371 -1.23 11.49 -16.80
C GLY A 371 0.18 11.64 -17.41
N ALA A 372 1.05 12.45 -16.80
CA ALA A 372 2.46 12.59 -17.22
C ALA A 372 3.37 11.48 -16.65
N LEU A 373 2.91 10.72 -15.65
CA LEU A 373 3.70 9.70 -14.96
C LEU A 373 4.20 8.59 -15.89
N PRO A 374 3.39 8.02 -16.81
CA PRO A 374 3.88 7.00 -17.75
C PRO A 374 5.05 7.49 -18.60
N SER A 375 5.01 8.75 -19.06
CA SER A 375 6.11 9.34 -19.84
C SER A 375 7.38 9.50 -19.00
N VAL A 376 7.26 9.93 -17.74
CA VAL A 376 8.41 10.04 -16.82
C VAL A 376 8.98 8.64 -16.53
N VAL A 377 8.12 7.66 -16.25
CA VAL A 377 8.53 6.28 -15.98
C VAL A 377 9.22 5.66 -17.20
N ALA A 378 8.69 5.88 -18.41
CA ALA A 378 9.29 5.39 -19.65
C ALA A 378 10.69 5.99 -19.89
N VAL A 379 10.88 7.29 -19.63
CA VAL A 379 12.20 7.92 -19.81
C VAL A 379 13.20 7.50 -18.73
N VAL A 380 12.76 7.31 -17.48
CA VAL A 380 13.66 6.94 -16.36
C VAL A 380 14.00 5.45 -16.35
N LEU A 381 13.05 4.58 -16.71
CA LEU A 381 13.24 3.13 -16.71
C LEU A 381 13.61 2.58 -18.09
N GLY A 382 13.33 3.31 -19.18
CA GLY A 382 13.70 2.92 -20.54
C GLY A 382 15.17 2.52 -20.69
N PRO A 383 16.15 3.26 -20.14
CA PRO A 383 17.56 2.91 -20.25
C PRO A 383 17.94 1.56 -19.62
N VAL A 384 17.09 0.99 -18.76
CA VAL A 384 17.31 -0.34 -18.15
C VAL A 384 17.37 -1.43 -19.22
N THR A 385 16.70 -1.27 -20.37
CA THR A 385 16.75 -2.25 -21.47
C THR A 385 18.15 -2.37 -22.07
N LEU A 386 19.01 -1.35 -21.92
CA LEU A 386 20.39 -1.38 -22.40
C LEU A 386 21.30 -2.30 -21.56
N LEU A 387 20.82 -2.82 -20.43
CA LEU A 387 21.56 -3.82 -19.65
C LEU A 387 21.58 -5.20 -20.31
N GLU A 388 20.60 -5.51 -21.15
CA GLU A 388 20.53 -6.80 -21.85
C GLU A 388 21.62 -6.87 -22.94
N ASP A 389 21.80 -5.78 -23.70
CA ASP A 389 22.69 -5.70 -24.85
C ASP A 389 23.72 -4.56 -24.72
N VAL A 390 24.60 -4.66 -23.72
CA VAL A 390 25.67 -3.67 -23.47
C VAL A 390 26.63 -3.61 -24.66
N TRP A 391 26.81 -2.40 -25.21
CA TRP A 391 27.61 -2.08 -26.40
C TRP A 391 27.10 -2.64 -27.73
N ALA A 392 25.79 -2.81 -27.88
CA ALA A 392 25.18 -3.19 -29.16
C ALA A 392 25.25 -2.12 -30.26
N GLY A 393 25.60 -0.88 -29.91
CA GLY A 393 25.75 0.23 -30.86
C GLY A 393 24.96 1.47 -30.43
N ALA A 394 25.46 2.65 -30.78
CA ALA A 394 24.80 3.91 -30.45
C ALA A 394 23.49 4.07 -31.23
N PRO A 395 22.33 4.25 -30.55
CA PRO A 395 21.07 4.50 -31.22
C PRO A 395 21.04 5.89 -31.87
N ASP A 396 20.23 6.06 -32.93
CA ASP A 396 20.17 7.32 -33.69
C ASP A 396 19.57 8.47 -32.88
N GLY A 397 18.53 8.19 -32.09
CA GLY A 397 17.79 9.17 -31.29
C GLY A 397 17.61 8.75 -29.84
N PHE A 398 17.22 9.71 -29.00
CA PHE A 398 16.96 9.43 -27.59
C PHE A 398 15.78 8.47 -27.40
N ARG A 399 14.73 8.52 -28.23
CA ARG A 399 13.60 7.58 -28.12
C ARG A 399 14.02 6.15 -28.40
N SER A 400 14.90 5.93 -29.38
CA SER A 400 15.42 4.59 -29.70
C SER A 400 16.24 3.97 -28.56
N ALA A 401 16.83 4.79 -27.68
CA ALA A 401 17.58 4.31 -26.53
C ALA A 401 16.69 3.81 -25.36
N LEU A 402 15.38 4.09 -25.38
CA LEU A 402 14.47 3.82 -24.26
C LEU A 402 13.72 2.47 -24.37
N GLY A 403 13.95 1.69 -25.45
CA GLY A 403 13.37 0.37 -25.65
C GLY A 403 11.86 0.38 -25.93
N ALA A 404 11.04 0.48 -24.88
CA ALA A 404 9.57 0.44 -24.97
C ALA A 404 8.99 1.83 -25.27
N THR A 405 8.34 1.98 -26.42
CA THR A 405 7.76 3.27 -26.85
C THR A 405 6.33 3.42 -26.33
N PRO A 406 6.06 4.27 -25.31
CA PRO A 406 4.72 4.84 -25.17
C PRO A 406 4.36 5.57 -26.48
N PRO A 407 3.07 5.85 -26.75
CA PRO A 407 2.69 6.73 -27.85
C PRO A 407 3.23 8.15 -27.58
N TRP A 408 4.48 8.41 -27.94
CA TRP A 408 5.15 9.70 -27.82
C TRP A 408 4.39 10.84 -28.50
N PRO A 409 3.71 10.64 -29.65
CA PRO A 409 2.84 11.65 -30.25
C PRO A 409 1.71 12.07 -29.30
N GLU A 410 1.21 11.15 -28.47
CA GLU A 410 0.15 11.39 -27.49
C GLU A 410 0.65 12.05 -26.20
N SER A 411 1.97 12.03 -25.98
CA SER A 411 2.62 12.52 -24.75
C SER A 411 3.10 13.97 -24.85
N GLY A 412 2.79 14.69 -25.93
CA GLY A 412 3.32 16.04 -26.20
C GLY A 412 3.01 17.09 -25.11
N ALA A 413 1.93 16.93 -24.36
CA ALA A 413 1.58 17.83 -23.25
C ALA A 413 2.31 17.52 -21.93
N ALA A 414 2.84 16.31 -21.75
CA ALA A 414 3.49 15.88 -20.51
C ALA A 414 4.65 16.80 -20.04
N PRO A 415 5.62 17.20 -20.89
CA PRO A 415 6.70 18.08 -20.43
C PRO A 415 6.18 19.48 -20.06
N VAL A 416 5.12 19.97 -20.73
CA VAL A 416 4.49 21.26 -20.42
C VAL A 416 3.75 21.19 -19.09
N VAL A 417 3.03 20.10 -18.81
CA VAL A 417 2.36 19.87 -17.52
C VAL A 417 3.38 19.86 -16.38
N LEU A 418 4.50 19.13 -16.54
CA LEU A 418 5.57 19.07 -15.55
C LEU A 418 6.24 20.44 -15.36
N ALA A 419 6.49 21.18 -16.44
CA ALA A 419 7.11 22.50 -16.38
C ALA A 419 6.20 23.56 -15.73
N LEU A 420 4.90 23.57 -16.06
CA LEU A 420 3.92 24.49 -15.46
C LEU A 420 3.77 24.21 -13.96
N THR A 421 3.64 22.95 -13.57
CA THR A 421 3.53 22.57 -12.16
C THR A 421 4.83 22.83 -11.38
N ALA A 422 6.00 22.57 -11.98
CA ALA A 422 7.30 22.95 -11.42
C ALA A 422 7.42 24.47 -11.24
N GLY A 423 7.03 25.25 -12.26
CA GLY A 423 7.05 26.71 -12.22
C GLY A 423 6.14 27.28 -11.14
N LEU A 424 4.95 26.72 -10.96
CA LEU A 424 4.04 27.08 -9.88
C LEU A 424 4.62 26.77 -8.50
N LEU A 425 5.16 25.57 -8.29
CA LEU A 425 5.81 25.21 -7.03
C LEU A 425 7.05 26.07 -6.75
N GLY A 426 7.85 26.37 -7.78
CA GLY A 426 8.99 27.27 -7.68
C GLY A 426 8.58 28.71 -7.36
N SER A 427 7.48 29.18 -7.95
CA SER A 427 6.89 30.48 -7.61
C SER A 427 6.34 30.49 -6.18
N ALA A 428 5.68 29.42 -5.73
CA ALA A 428 5.21 29.29 -4.36
C ALA A 428 6.37 29.26 -3.36
N TYR A 429 7.47 28.58 -3.69
CA TYR A 429 8.70 28.57 -2.90
C TYR A 429 9.33 29.97 -2.77
N ARG A 430 9.36 30.73 -3.87
CA ARG A 430 9.93 32.09 -3.92
C ARG A 430 9.04 33.12 -3.21
N TRP A 431 7.73 33.05 -3.41
CA TRP A 431 6.75 34.05 -2.94
C TRP A 431 5.98 33.60 -1.69
N TRP A 432 6.45 32.55 -1.00
CA TRP A 432 5.84 31.97 0.20
C TRP A 432 5.37 33.00 1.25
N PRO A 433 6.14 34.06 1.60
CA PRO A 433 5.70 35.06 2.57
C PRO A 433 4.42 35.81 2.15
N SER A 434 4.23 36.06 0.84
CA SER A 434 3.05 36.70 0.29
C SER A 434 1.84 35.78 0.28
N LEU A 435 2.05 34.49 -0.02
CA LEU A 435 0.99 33.47 -0.02
C LEU A 435 0.43 33.23 1.39
N VAL A 436 1.29 33.19 2.41
CA VAL A 436 0.85 33.06 3.81
C VAL A 436 -0.05 34.23 4.21
N ARG A 437 0.26 35.46 3.80
CA ARG A 437 -0.59 36.64 4.07
C ARG A 437 -1.96 36.53 3.40
N ILE A 438 -2.01 36.04 2.17
CA ILE A 438 -3.26 35.89 1.41
C ILE A 438 -4.11 34.73 1.96
N ALA A 439 -3.49 33.65 2.43
CA ALA A 439 -4.17 32.46 2.95
C ALA A 439 -4.50 32.53 4.45
N ALA A 440 -3.93 33.49 5.19
CA ALA A 440 -4.21 33.75 6.61
C ALA A 440 -5.71 33.71 7.01
N PRO A 441 -6.66 34.31 6.26
CA PRO A 441 -8.08 34.24 6.61
C PRO A 441 -8.67 32.83 6.52
N LEU A 442 -8.07 31.89 5.78
CA LEU A 442 -8.50 30.49 5.68
C LEU A 442 -7.87 29.58 6.74
N THR A 443 -6.74 29.98 7.31
CA THR A 443 -6.01 29.20 8.34
C THR A 443 -6.27 29.69 9.76
N ALA A 444 -6.75 30.94 9.92
CA ALA A 444 -7.17 31.48 11.21
C ALA A 444 -8.25 30.61 11.85
N ARG A 445 -7.92 30.01 13.00
CA ARG A 445 -8.84 29.27 13.85
C ARG A 445 -9.73 30.28 14.57
N GLU A 446 -11.04 30.03 14.65
CA GLU A 446 -11.97 30.94 15.36
C GLU A 446 -11.50 31.15 16.82
N PRO A 447 -11.26 32.40 17.26
CA PRO A 447 -11.11 32.71 18.67
C PRO A 447 -12.51 32.68 19.29
N GLY A 448 -12.94 31.51 19.76
CA GLY A 448 -14.32 31.32 20.17
C GLY A 448 -14.61 29.95 20.77
N ALA A 449 -13.84 29.56 21.78
CA ALA A 449 -14.27 28.57 22.78
C ALA A 449 -13.70 29.01 24.14
N PRO A 450 -14.53 29.53 25.07
CA PRO A 450 -14.05 29.94 26.38
C PRO A 450 -13.71 28.69 27.19
N GLY A 451 -12.44 28.55 27.58
CA GLY A 451 -12.01 27.47 28.46
C GLY A 451 -10.68 26.83 28.09
N ALA A 452 -9.61 27.62 28.01
CA ALA A 452 -8.26 27.12 28.24
C ALA A 452 -7.56 28.13 29.14
N PRO A 453 -7.14 27.76 30.37
CA PRO A 453 -6.41 28.68 31.22
C PRO A 453 -5.09 29.02 30.55
N GLU A 454 -4.86 30.32 30.41
CA GLU A 454 -3.59 30.92 30.06
C GLU A 454 -2.58 30.46 31.10
N ALA A 455 -1.75 29.47 30.76
CA ALA A 455 -0.66 29.03 31.61
C ALA A 455 0.38 30.15 31.62
N ALA A 456 0.25 31.01 32.62
CA ALA A 456 1.23 32.00 33.03
C ALA A 456 2.63 31.39 33.00
N ALA A 457 3.55 32.09 32.34
CA ALA A 457 4.97 31.80 32.40
C ALA A 457 5.46 31.90 33.87
N PRO A 458 6.11 30.86 34.43
CA PRO A 458 7.12 31.06 35.44
C PRO A 458 8.44 31.31 34.68
N GLY A 459 9.05 32.48 34.79
CA GLY A 459 9.72 32.91 36.01
C GLY A 459 11.21 32.62 35.81
N ALA A 460 11.96 33.67 35.48
CA ALA A 460 13.41 33.65 35.42
C ALA A 460 13.98 33.29 36.82
N GLY A 461 14.91 32.35 36.88
CA GLY A 461 15.57 31.92 38.10
C GLY A 461 16.74 30.95 37.85
N GLU A 462 17.91 31.55 37.64
CA GLU A 462 19.30 31.10 37.91
C GLU A 462 19.89 29.75 37.40
N PRO A 463 21.24 29.71 37.22
CA PRO A 463 21.95 28.66 36.49
C PRO A 463 22.60 27.64 37.44
N GLY A 464 22.38 26.34 37.20
CA GLY A 464 23.12 25.32 37.94
C GLY A 464 22.74 23.89 37.56
N GLY A 465 23.73 23.13 37.10
CA GLY A 465 23.64 21.67 37.02
C GLY A 465 23.83 21.09 35.61
N LEU A 466 25.09 20.91 35.20
CA LEU A 466 25.48 19.98 34.14
C LEU A 466 25.13 18.54 34.57
N PRO A 467 24.42 17.74 33.76
CA PRO A 467 24.37 16.29 33.97
C PRO A 467 25.59 15.61 33.30
N PRO A 468 26.06 14.47 33.86
CA PRO A 468 27.31 13.84 33.44
C PRO A 468 27.17 13.11 32.10
N TYR A 469 28.20 13.26 31.27
CA TYR A 469 28.39 12.59 29.99
C TYR A 469 28.73 11.11 30.24
N GLY A 470 27.81 10.20 29.90
CA GLY A 470 28.08 8.76 29.84
C GLY A 470 28.39 8.34 28.39
N PRO A 471 29.48 7.63 28.11
CA PRO A 471 29.79 7.13 26.77
C PRO A 471 28.99 5.85 26.53
N GLY A 472 27.89 5.94 25.78
CA GLY A 472 27.11 4.77 25.37
C GLY A 472 25.61 5.05 25.23
N ALA A 473 25.23 5.78 24.20
CA ALA A 473 23.83 5.89 23.79
C ALA A 473 23.71 5.48 22.29
N PRO A 474 22.94 4.43 21.96
CA PRO A 474 22.75 3.99 20.58
C PRO A 474 21.87 4.96 19.78
N TRP A 475 22.11 4.94 18.48
CA TRP A 475 21.63 5.76 17.36
C TRP A 475 20.11 5.74 17.05
N HIS A 476 19.26 5.63 18.07
CA HIS A 476 17.80 5.71 17.91
C HIS A 476 17.21 6.94 18.62
N ALA A 477 17.45 8.12 18.03
CA ALA A 477 16.66 9.32 18.29
C ALA A 477 16.44 10.11 16.99
N VAL A 478 15.91 9.43 15.97
CA VAL A 478 15.17 10.06 14.87
C VAL A 478 13.74 9.54 14.98
N GLY A 479 12.78 10.45 15.11
CA GLY A 479 11.36 10.13 14.91
C GLY A 479 10.49 10.00 16.16
N GLY A 480 10.70 10.86 17.15
CA GLY A 480 9.81 11.00 18.32
C GLY A 480 8.91 12.24 18.29
N ALA A 481 8.56 12.80 17.12
CA ALA A 481 7.60 13.90 17.02
C ALA A 481 6.17 13.35 16.87
N GLY A 482 5.70 12.63 17.89
CA GLY A 482 4.31 12.24 18.05
C GLY A 482 3.43 13.41 18.49
N GLY A 483 3.37 14.47 17.68
CA GLY A 483 2.42 15.56 17.83
C GLY A 483 1.65 15.71 16.53
N ARG A 484 0.32 15.53 16.56
CA ARG A 484 -0.59 15.87 15.44
C ARG A 484 -0.68 17.39 15.27
N GLY A 485 0.46 18.07 15.14
CA GLY A 485 0.57 19.44 14.66
C GLY A 485 0.73 19.40 13.15
N GLY A 486 -0.03 20.22 12.42
CA GLY A 486 0.12 20.33 10.98
C GLY A 486 1.57 20.69 10.58
N PRO A 487 1.99 20.38 9.34
CA PRO A 487 3.34 20.68 8.89
C PRO A 487 3.62 22.18 9.03
N SER A 488 4.80 22.52 9.58
CA SER A 488 5.20 23.91 9.75
C SER A 488 5.29 24.61 8.38
N GLY A 489 5.01 25.92 8.32
CA GLY A 489 5.08 26.66 7.06
C GLY A 489 6.45 26.61 6.38
N ALA A 490 7.52 26.40 7.15
CA ALA A 490 8.87 26.16 6.64
C ALA A 490 8.99 24.80 5.92
N ALA A 491 8.38 23.74 6.46
CA ALA A 491 8.37 22.42 5.83
C ALA A 491 7.58 22.41 4.52
N LEU A 492 6.42 23.09 4.48
CA LEU A 492 5.62 23.23 3.25
C LEU A 492 6.32 24.06 2.17
N ARG A 493 7.06 25.10 2.57
CA ARG A 493 7.93 25.82 1.64
C ARG A 493 9.02 24.88 1.10
N GLY A 494 9.71 24.14 1.97
CA GLY A 494 10.73 23.17 1.59
C GLY A 494 10.22 22.10 0.62
N SER A 495 9.01 21.56 0.84
CA SER A 495 8.41 20.57 -0.05
C SER A 495 8.02 21.16 -1.41
N ALA A 496 7.56 22.41 -1.48
CA ALA A 496 7.32 23.09 -2.76
C ALA A 496 8.62 23.26 -3.56
N GLY A 497 9.71 23.67 -2.90
CA GLY A 497 11.02 23.77 -3.55
C GLY A 497 11.54 22.42 -4.06
N ALA A 498 11.42 21.38 -3.23
CA ALA A 498 11.77 20.01 -3.60
C ALA A 498 10.94 19.49 -4.79
N GLY A 499 9.62 19.70 -4.77
CA GLY A 499 8.73 19.32 -5.87
C GLY A 499 9.07 20.04 -7.18
N ALA A 500 9.46 21.33 -7.12
CA ALA A 500 9.88 22.07 -8.29
C ALA A 500 11.16 21.49 -8.93
N VAL A 501 12.13 21.03 -8.12
CA VAL A 501 13.37 20.40 -8.63
C VAL A 501 13.06 19.06 -9.30
N VAL A 502 12.25 18.20 -8.66
CA VAL A 502 11.90 16.88 -9.21
C VAL A 502 11.10 17.01 -10.51
N LEU A 503 10.06 17.86 -10.51
CA LEU A 503 9.22 18.07 -11.69
C LEU A 503 9.97 18.78 -12.81
N GLY A 504 10.86 19.73 -12.48
CA GLY A 504 11.72 20.40 -13.47
C GLY A 504 12.70 19.44 -14.14
N TRP A 505 13.34 18.55 -13.38
CA TRP A 505 14.19 17.49 -13.93
C TRP A 505 13.40 16.55 -14.83
N GLY A 506 12.25 16.04 -14.36
CA GLY A 506 11.38 15.19 -15.17
C GLY A 506 10.87 15.87 -16.44
N ALA A 507 10.55 17.17 -16.40
CA ALA A 507 10.14 17.94 -17.56
C ALA A 507 11.22 17.99 -18.64
N LEU A 508 12.48 18.18 -18.26
CA LEU A 508 13.61 18.25 -19.20
C LEU A 508 13.91 16.89 -19.85
N LEU A 509 13.84 15.81 -19.07
CA LEU A 509 14.00 14.45 -19.59
C LEU A 509 12.89 14.09 -20.58
N VAL A 510 11.63 14.30 -20.18
CA VAL A 510 10.48 14.03 -21.05
C VAL A 510 10.50 14.94 -22.28
N ALA A 511 10.92 16.19 -22.16
CA ALA A 511 11.07 17.09 -23.31
C ALA A 511 12.13 16.58 -24.30
N GLY A 512 13.28 16.10 -23.82
CA GLY A 512 14.29 15.47 -24.66
C GLY A 512 13.74 14.27 -25.44
N ALA A 513 12.93 13.43 -24.79
CA ALA A 513 12.30 12.27 -25.42
C ALA A 513 11.20 12.68 -26.42
N VAL A 514 10.36 13.66 -26.07
CA VAL A 514 9.30 14.18 -26.96
C VAL A 514 9.89 14.92 -28.16
N LEU A 515 11.05 15.55 -28.04
CA LEU A 515 11.74 16.19 -29.17
C LEU A 515 12.65 15.25 -29.97
N ASP A 516 12.83 14.00 -29.49
CA ASP A 516 13.72 12.99 -30.07
C ASP A 516 15.13 13.53 -30.36
N VAL A 517 15.72 14.15 -29.33
CA VAL A 517 17.06 14.73 -29.42
C VAL A 517 18.08 13.64 -29.80
N PRO A 518 19.11 13.94 -30.62
CA PRO A 518 20.17 12.99 -30.94
C PRO A 518 20.78 12.36 -29.68
N TYR A 519 21.06 11.05 -29.73
CA TYR A 519 21.55 10.27 -28.58
C TYR A 519 22.73 10.92 -27.84
N ALA A 520 23.74 11.40 -28.59
CA ALA A 520 24.91 12.05 -28.00
C ALA A 520 24.55 13.31 -27.19
N LEU A 521 23.61 14.12 -27.69
CA LEU A 521 23.13 15.31 -27.00
C LEU A 521 22.30 14.95 -25.76
N ALA A 522 21.51 13.87 -25.81
CA ALA A 522 20.77 13.38 -24.65
C ALA A 522 21.71 12.95 -23.52
N VAL A 523 22.74 12.14 -23.82
CA VAL A 523 23.74 11.69 -22.84
C VAL A 523 24.50 12.87 -22.22
N VAL A 524 24.92 13.84 -23.05
CA VAL A 524 25.60 15.06 -22.57
C VAL A 524 24.66 15.93 -21.74
N ALA A 525 23.42 16.10 -22.16
CA ALA A 525 22.43 16.88 -21.42
C ALA A 525 22.14 16.25 -20.04
N GLU A 526 21.94 14.94 -19.96
CA GLU A 526 21.71 14.25 -18.67
C GLU A 526 22.90 14.36 -17.73
N THR A 527 24.13 14.19 -18.23
CA THR A 527 25.34 14.33 -17.40
C THR A 527 25.55 15.77 -16.92
N LEU A 528 25.25 16.77 -17.75
CA LEU A 528 25.27 18.18 -17.35
C LEU A 528 24.17 18.51 -16.33
N LEU A 529 22.98 17.91 -16.44
CA LEU A 529 21.91 18.04 -15.45
C LEU A 529 22.34 17.48 -14.09
N VAL A 530 23.01 16.32 -14.06
CA VAL A 530 23.61 15.75 -12.84
C VAL A 530 24.61 16.73 -12.23
N ALA A 531 25.49 17.33 -13.03
CA ALA A 531 26.45 18.33 -12.54
C ALA A 531 25.75 19.57 -11.96
N GLY A 532 24.70 20.07 -12.60
CA GLY A 532 23.89 21.20 -12.11
C GLY A 532 23.18 20.89 -10.79
N LEU A 533 22.62 19.69 -10.63
CA LEU A 533 21.96 19.23 -9.42
C LEU A 533 22.96 19.02 -8.26
N LEU A 534 24.15 18.46 -8.54
CA LEU A 534 25.23 18.35 -7.56
C LEU A 534 25.71 19.74 -7.10
N ALA A 535 25.86 20.69 -8.01
CA ALA A 535 26.20 22.07 -7.66
C ALA A 535 25.12 22.72 -6.77
N LEU A 536 23.83 22.46 -7.05
CA LEU A 536 22.73 22.93 -6.22
C LEU A 536 22.73 22.28 -4.81
N ALA A 537 23.00 20.98 -4.74
CA ALA A 537 23.09 20.23 -3.49
C ALA A 537 24.24 20.74 -2.59
N VAL A 538 25.42 20.98 -3.18
CA VAL A 538 26.61 21.46 -2.43
C VAL A 538 26.45 22.92 -2.00
N ARG A 539 25.93 23.82 -2.87
CA ARG A 539 25.73 25.24 -2.52
C ARG A 539 24.66 25.46 -1.44
N GLY A 540 23.65 24.61 -1.39
CA GLY A 540 22.55 24.72 -0.41
C GLY A 540 22.89 24.23 1.00
N GLY A 541 23.99 23.50 1.18
CA GLY A 541 24.39 22.92 2.47
C GLY A 541 25.00 23.92 3.47
N GLY A 542 25.41 25.11 3.03
CA GLY A 542 26.09 26.11 3.86
C GLY A 542 25.19 27.19 4.50
N SER A 543 23.89 27.20 4.22
CA SER A 543 22.98 28.23 4.76
C SER A 543 22.09 27.68 5.87
N ASP A 544 22.44 27.96 7.12
CA ASP A 544 21.64 27.69 8.33
C ASP A 544 20.34 28.52 8.36
N ARG A 545 19.37 28.12 7.53
CA ARG A 545 17.96 28.52 7.70
C ARG A 545 17.13 27.25 7.74
N ALA A 546 16.64 26.93 8.94
CA ALA A 546 15.96 25.70 9.38
C ALA A 546 14.69 25.24 8.60
N GLY A 547 14.45 25.75 7.39
CA GLY A 547 13.41 25.30 6.46
C GLY A 547 13.91 24.96 5.05
N SER A 548 15.21 25.08 4.77
CA SER A 548 15.75 25.02 3.39
C SER A 548 16.49 23.72 3.04
N ALA A 549 16.68 22.79 3.99
CA ALA A 549 17.44 21.56 3.75
C ALA A 549 16.74 20.56 2.80
N ALA A 550 15.43 20.68 2.58
CA ALA A 550 14.68 19.81 1.68
C ALA A 550 15.15 19.93 0.21
N VAL A 551 15.47 21.14 -0.24
CA VAL A 551 15.92 21.39 -1.63
C VAL A 551 17.30 20.78 -1.94
N PRO A 552 18.37 21.00 -1.14
CA PRO A 552 19.66 20.37 -1.40
C PRO A 552 19.63 18.84 -1.24
N VAL A 553 18.84 18.31 -0.29
CA VAL A 553 18.67 16.86 -0.14
C VAL A 553 17.96 16.27 -1.36
N THR A 554 16.87 16.89 -1.83
CA THR A 554 16.19 16.42 -3.04
C THR A 554 17.03 16.60 -4.29
N ALA A 555 17.80 17.68 -4.41
CA ALA A 555 18.76 17.85 -5.50
C ALA A 555 19.82 16.74 -5.49
N LEU A 556 20.33 16.32 -4.32
CA LEU A 556 21.24 15.19 -4.21
C LEU A 556 20.59 13.87 -4.64
N VAL A 557 19.37 13.59 -4.18
CA VAL A 557 18.63 12.37 -4.56
C VAL A 557 18.36 12.33 -6.07
N VAL A 558 17.92 13.44 -6.65
CA VAL A 558 17.67 13.55 -8.10
C VAL A 558 18.98 13.48 -8.89
N ALA A 559 20.09 14.01 -8.36
CA ALA A 559 21.41 13.86 -8.99
C ALA A 559 21.86 12.40 -9.04
N VAL A 560 21.66 11.63 -7.97
CA VAL A 560 21.97 10.19 -7.94
C VAL A 560 21.07 9.43 -8.92
N ALA A 561 19.76 9.71 -8.95
CA ALA A 561 18.84 9.10 -9.91
C ALA A 561 19.20 9.45 -11.36
N GLY A 562 19.54 10.70 -11.64
CA GLY A 562 20.02 11.15 -12.95
C GLY A 562 21.36 10.54 -13.35
N ALA A 563 22.26 10.29 -12.39
CA ALA A 563 23.52 9.61 -12.65
C ALA A 563 23.30 8.13 -13.05
N VAL A 564 22.32 7.47 -12.44
CA VAL A 564 21.89 6.12 -12.85
C VAL A 564 21.30 6.13 -14.26
N SER A 565 20.38 7.07 -14.55
CA SER A 565 19.81 7.23 -15.90
C SER A 565 20.91 7.46 -16.95
N ALA A 566 21.80 8.43 -16.73
CA ALA A 566 22.89 8.76 -17.64
C ALA A 566 23.88 7.59 -17.79
N GLY A 567 24.20 6.89 -16.70
CA GLY A 567 25.05 5.71 -16.72
C GLY A 567 24.46 4.59 -17.57
N LEU A 568 23.17 4.26 -17.38
CA LEU A 568 22.47 3.26 -18.18
C LEU A 568 22.41 3.64 -19.66
N LEU A 569 22.09 4.89 -19.98
CA LEU A 569 22.09 5.38 -21.37
C LEU A 569 23.46 5.26 -22.04
N SER A 570 24.54 5.46 -21.29
CA SER A 570 25.89 5.38 -21.81
C SER A 570 26.32 3.94 -22.17
N LEU A 571 25.60 2.92 -21.70
CA LEU A 571 25.89 1.50 -21.98
C LEU A 571 25.67 1.12 -23.45
N ALA A 572 24.97 1.96 -24.23
CA ALA A 572 24.76 1.69 -25.65
C ALA A 572 26.07 1.73 -26.47
N ALA A 573 27.06 2.52 -26.04
CA ALA A 573 28.33 2.68 -26.74
C ALA A 573 29.53 2.66 -25.78
N GLU A 574 30.58 1.92 -26.14
CA GLU A 574 31.78 1.76 -25.32
C GLU A 574 32.43 3.09 -24.93
N GLY A 575 32.67 3.97 -25.92
CA GLY A 575 33.25 5.30 -25.67
C GLY A 575 32.38 6.18 -24.76
N ALA A 576 31.05 6.07 -24.88
CA ALA A 576 30.12 6.81 -24.03
C ALA A 576 30.14 6.27 -22.59
N SER A 577 30.21 4.95 -22.41
CA SER A 577 30.33 4.29 -21.09
C SER A 577 31.56 4.80 -20.33
N TYR A 578 32.74 4.79 -20.95
CA TYR A 578 33.96 5.29 -20.30
C TYR A 578 33.89 6.80 -20.00
N ALA A 579 33.40 7.61 -20.94
CA ALA A 579 33.30 9.06 -20.76
C ALA A 579 32.32 9.43 -19.62
N VAL A 580 31.13 8.83 -19.60
CA VAL A 580 30.09 9.13 -18.61
C VAL A 580 30.48 8.62 -17.23
N PHE A 581 30.89 7.36 -17.08
CA PHE A 581 31.27 6.83 -15.77
C PHE A 581 32.53 7.50 -15.21
N GLY A 582 33.48 7.87 -16.08
CA GLY A 582 34.63 8.70 -15.70
C GLY A 582 34.20 10.09 -15.22
N ALA A 583 33.32 10.76 -15.97
CA ALA A 583 32.77 12.06 -15.59
C ALA A 583 31.96 12.00 -14.28
N LEU A 584 31.09 10.99 -14.10
CA LEU A 584 30.32 10.79 -12.87
C LEU A 584 31.26 10.56 -11.67
N THR A 585 32.28 9.70 -11.82
CA THR A 585 33.29 9.49 -10.76
C THR A 585 33.96 10.81 -10.36
N ALA A 586 34.37 11.63 -11.34
CA ALA A 586 35.00 12.93 -11.09
C ALA A 586 34.03 13.96 -10.48
N LEU A 587 32.78 14.01 -10.94
CA LEU A 587 31.75 14.93 -10.44
C LEU A 587 31.37 14.61 -8.99
N PHE A 588 31.13 13.33 -8.67
CA PHE A 588 30.79 12.90 -7.31
C PHE A 588 31.97 13.06 -6.35
N ALA A 589 33.20 12.73 -6.78
CA ALA A 589 34.40 12.98 -5.98
C ALA A 589 34.63 14.49 -5.75
N GLY A 590 34.51 15.30 -6.80
CA GLY A 590 34.65 16.76 -6.71
C GLY A 590 33.56 17.43 -5.89
N ALA A 591 32.35 16.87 -5.85
CA ALA A 591 31.27 17.29 -4.97
C ALA A 591 31.54 16.86 -3.52
N ALA A 592 32.06 15.65 -3.28
CA ALA A 592 32.45 15.19 -1.95
C ALA A 592 33.55 16.08 -1.33
N VAL A 593 34.54 16.50 -2.12
CA VAL A 593 35.60 17.41 -1.64
C VAL A 593 35.04 18.78 -1.22
N ARG A 594 34.03 19.28 -1.95
CA ARG A 594 33.42 20.61 -1.71
C ARG A 594 32.27 20.59 -0.69
N ALA A 595 31.71 19.43 -0.39
CA ALA A 595 30.68 19.27 0.64
C ALA A 595 31.29 19.43 2.04
N GLY A 596 30.57 20.12 2.93
CA GLY A 596 30.92 20.22 4.35
C GLY A 596 30.88 18.87 5.07
N ASP A 597 31.40 18.81 6.29
CA ASP A 597 31.49 17.58 7.08
C ASP A 597 30.08 17.03 7.40
N GLY A 598 29.85 15.74 7.12
CA GLY A 598 28.59 15.07 7.44
C GLY A 598 28.18 13.98 6.45
N VAL A 599 26.93 13.53 6.57
CA VAL A 599 26.31 12.46 5.77
C VAL A 599 26.36 12.72 4.25
N PRO A 600 26.08 13.93 3.73
CA PRO A 600 26.11 14.19 2.28
C PRO A 600 27.48 13.95 1.66
N ARG A 601 28.56 14.31 2.36
CA ARG A 601 29.95 14.07 1.94
C ARG A 601 30.25 12.57 1.84
N ALA A 602 29.79 11.79 2.80
CA ALA A 602 29.91 10.33 2.76
C ALA A 602 29.13 9.72 1.58
N VAL A 603 27.89 10.14 1.34
CA VAL A 603 27.07 9.66 0.22
C VAL A 603 27.73 9.97 -1.12
N LEU A 604 28.26 11.18 -1.30
CA LEU A 604 28.96 11.58 -2.52
C LEU A 604 30.25 10.77 -2.74
N ALA A 605 31.01 10.51 -1.68
CA ALA A 605 32.22 9.69 -1.75
C ALA A 605 31.92 8.23 -2.09
N VAL A 606 30.87 7.64 -1.49
CA VAL A 606 30.39 6.28 -1.80
C VAL A 606 29.93 6.19 -3.26
N ALA A 607 29.15 7.16 -3.73
CA ALA A 607 28.69 7.20 -5.13
C ALA A 607 29.87 7.26 -6.11
N ALA A 608 30.91 8.05 -5.82
CA ALA A 608 32.13 8.09 -6.64
C ALA A 608 32.83 6.72 -6.72
N VAL A 609 32.90 5.97 -5.62
CA VAL A 609 33.46 4.61 -5.59
C VAL A 609 32.63 3.65 -6.44
N VAL A 610 31.29 3.72 -6.36
CA VAL A 610 30.39 2.87 -7.15
C VAL A 610 30.59 3.11 -8.65
N TRP A 611 30.59 4.37 -9.09
CA TRP A 611 30.84 4.72 -10.49
C TRP A 611 32.24 4.29 -10.95
N GLY A 612 33.26 4.43 -10.09
CA GLY A 612 34.62 3.97 -10.38
C GLY A 612 34.76 2.44 -10.44
N THR A 613 33.96 1.70 -9.66
CA THR A 613 33.92 0.23 -9.68
C THR A 613 33.33 -0.30 -10.99
N ALA A 614 32.35 0.39 -11.57
CA ALA A 614 31.81 -0.01 -12.87
C ALA A 614 32.86 0.09 -13.99
N LEU A 615 33.78 1.07 -13.93
CA LEU A 615 34.87 1.21 -14.90
C LEU A 615 35.80 -0.02 -14.94
N THR A 616 36.07 -0.66 -13.80
CA THR A 616 36.88 -1.88 -13.78
C THR A 616 36.14 -3.08 -14.38
N GLY A 617 34.81 -3.13 -14.22
CA GLY A 617 33.94 -4.10 -14.91
C GLY A 617 33.94 -3.91 -16.43
N PHE A 618 33.86 -2.67 -16.91
CA PHE A 618 33.97 -2.36 -18.35
C PHE A 618 35.32 -2.77 -18.92
N ALA A 619 36.42 -2.52 -18.19
CA ALA A 619 37.75 -2.97 -18.63
C ALA A 619 37.84 -4.49 -18.82
N GLY A 620 37.18 -5.29 -17.99
CA GLY A 620 37.09 -6.73 -18.19
C GLY A 620 36.34 -7.10 -19.49
N ARG A 621 35.23 -6.42 -19.76
CA ARG A 621 34.43 -6.62 -20.98
C ARG A 621 35.13 -6.14 -22.25
N SER A 622 35.83 -5.01 -22.22
CA SER A 622 36.58 -4.47 -23.38
C SER A 622 37.78 -5.32 -23.75
N LEU A 623 38.34 -6.05 -22.78
CA LEU A 623 39.42 -7.01 -22.99
C LEU A 623 38.91 -8.40 -23.41
N GLU A 624 37.60 -8.56 -23.64
CA GLU A 624 36.93 -9.81 -24.02
C GLU A 624 37.20 -10.99 -23.05
N LEU A 625 37.46 -10.68 -21.78
CA LEU A 625 37.72 -11.67 -20.75
C LEU A 625 36.45 -12.43 -20.38
N ALA A 626 36.60 -13.73 -20.08
CA ALA A 626 35.48 -14.49 -19.53
C ALA A 626 35.03 -13.90 -18.16
N PRO A 627 33.76 -14.06 -17.75
CA PRO A 627 33.27 -13.49 -16.49
C PRO A 627 34.14 -13.82 -15.26
N TYR A 628 34.61 -15.06 -15.16
CA TYR A 628 35.49 -15.51 -14.08
C TYR A 628 36.91 -14.91 -14.16
N GLU A 629 37.41 -14.58 -15.35
CA GLU A 629 38.72 -13.93 -15.56
C GLU A 629 38.69 -12.43 -15.25
N ALA A 630 37.52 -11.80 -15.35
CA ALA A 630 37.31 -10.41 -14.98
C ALA A 630 37.19 -10.20 -13.46
N ALA A 631 36.92 -11.26 -12.68
CA ALA A 631 36.72 -11.15 -11.23
C ALA A 631 37.91 -10.52 -10.47
N PRO A 632 39.19 -10.87 -10.74
CA PRO A 632 40.34 -10.21 -10.12
C PRO A 632 40.50 -8.73 -10.48
N LEU A 633 40.13 -8.32 -11.71
CA LEU A 633 40.17 -6.91 -12.12
C LEU A 633 39.15 -6.08 -11.34
N LEU A 634 37.98 -6.65 -11.06
CA LEU A 634 36.94 -5.99 -10.27
C LEU A 634 37.39 -5.73 -8.82
N LEU A 635 38.31 -6.56 -8.28
CA LEU A 635 38.91 -6.39 -6.94
C LEU A 635 39.86 -5.18 -6.81
N LEU A 636 40.28 -4.56 -7.92
CA LEU A 636 41.07 -3.32 -7.88
C LEU A 636 40.33 -2.18 -7.19
N ALA A 637 39.01 -2.06 -7.39
CA ALA A 637 38.21 -1.02 -6.75
C ALA A 637 38.12 -1.20 -5.21
N PRO A 638 37.75 -2.39 -4.68
CA PRO A 638 37.90 -2.71 -3.25
C PRO A 638 39.31 -2.45 -2.71
N ALA A 639 40.36 -2.84 -3.43
CA ALA A 639 41.74 -2.58 -3.02
C ALA A 639 42.05 -1.08 -2.87
N LEU A 640 41.59 -0.26 -3.82
CA LEU A 640 41.70 1.20 -3.77
C LEU A 640 40.91 1.79 -2.59
N THR A 641 39.71 1.28 -2.29
CA THR A 641 38.91 1.77 -1.15
C THR A 641 39.58 1.46 0.20
N VAL A 642 40.15 0.27 0.35
CA VAL A 642 40.92 -0.12 1.55
C VAL A 642 42.17 0.74 1.70
N GLY A 643 42.86 1.04 0.59
CA GLY A 643 44.03 1.94 0.56
C GLY A 643 43.67 3.41 0.86
N LEU A 644 42.56 3.92 0.31
CA LEU A 644 42.06 5.27 0.57
C LEU A 644 41.63 5.43 2.03
N GLY A 645 40.93 4.44 2.58
CA GLY A 645 40.60 4.43 3.99
C GLY A 645 41.84 4.42 4.90
N ALA A 646 42.95 3.82 4.44
CA ALA A 646 44.23 3.85 5.17
C ALA A 646 44.91 5.23 5.14
N ARG A 647 44.63 6.04 4.12
CA ARG A 647 45.10 7.44 4.01
C ARG A 647 44.21 8.42 4.79
N LEU A 648 42.90 8.20 4.77
CA LEU A 648 41.90 9.08 5.40
C LEU A 648 41.82 8.91 6.93
N ARG A 649 42.27 7.75 7.47
CA ARG A 649 42.48 7.40 8.90
C ARG A 649 41.42 7.87 9.91
N ARG A 650 41.38 9.17 10.22
CA ARG A 650 40.53 9.80 11.24
C ARG A 650 39.31 10.52 10.67
N ASP A 651 39.20 10.64 9.34
CA ASP A 651 38.04 11.26 8.73
C ASP A 651 36.80 10.37 8.85
N PRO A 652 35.63 10.94 9.19
CA PRO A 652 34.38 10.18 9.31
C PRO A 652 33.93 9.53 7.99
N VAL A 653 34.52 9.95 6.86
CA VAL A 653 34.24 9.43 5.51
C VAL A 653 35.00 8.14 5.21
N ALA A 654 36.05 7.79 5.98
CA ALA A 654 36.88 6.62 5.74
C ALA A 654 36.09 5.30 5.84
N LEU A 655 35.20 5.17 6.83
CA LEU A 655 34.37 3.97 7.02
C LEU A 655 33.37 3.75 5.87
N PRO A 656 32.54 4.75 5.48
CA PRO A 656 31.65 4.61 4.33
C PRO A 656 32.37 4.25 3.02
N VAL A 657 33.53 4.86 2.77
CA VAL A 657 34.31 4.60 1.54
C VAL A 657 34.87 3.17 1.51
N GLU A 658 35.35 2.66 2.64
CA GLU A 658 35.78 1.25 2.73
C GLU A 658 34.62 0.27 2.53
N LEU A 659 33.47 0.55 3.14
CA LEU A 659 32.28 -0.29 2.99
C LEU A 659 31.71 -0.26 1.56
N ALA A 660 31.91 0.84 0.82
CA ALA A 660 31.49 0.95 -0.57
C ALA A 660 32.22 -0.01 -1.52
N GLY A 661 33.41 -0.51 -1.15
CA GLY A 661 34.12 -1.54 -1.89
C GLY A 661 33.53 -2.95 -1.72
N VAL A 662 32.79 -3.22 -0.64
CA VAL A 662 32.27 -4.57 -0.34
C VAL A 662 31.34 -5.11 -1.42
N PRO A 663 30.36 -4.33 -1.95
CA PRO A 663 29.53 -4.79 -3.07
C PRO A 663 30.35 -5.20 -4.30
N GLY A 664 31.41 -4.45 -4.64
CA GLY A 664 32.30 -4.80 -5.75
C GLY A 664 33.00 -6.14 -5.54
N ALA A 665 33.45 -6.41 -4.31
CA ALA A 665 34.03 -7.71 -3.94
C ALA A 665 33.02 -8.86 -4.01
N LEU A 666 31.75 -8.63 -3.63
CA LEU A 666 30.68 -9.63 -3.74
C LEU A 666 30.34 -9.95 -5.20
N VAL A 667 30.27 -8.93 -6.07
CA VAL A 667 30.07 -9.13 -7.51
C VAL A 667 31.24 -9.92 -8.10
N ALA A 668 32.48 -9.62 -7.69
CA ALA A 668 33.67 -10.37 -8.13
C ALA A 668 33.56 -11.86 -7.76
N VAL A 669 33.16 -12.17 -6.52
CA VAL A 669 32.92 -13.55 -6.07
C VAL A 669 31.81 -14.21 -6.91
N GLY A 670 30.71 -13.51 -7.17
CA GLY A 670 29.59 -14.00 -8.00
C GLY A 670 30.01 -14.35 -9.42
N LEU A 671 30.81 -13.50 -10.06
CA LEU A 671 31.35 -13.74 -11.40
C LEU A 671 32.28 -14.96 -11.47
N ALA A 672 32.95 -15.28 -10.36
CA ALA A 672 33.86 -16.41 -10.27
C ALA A 672 33.14 -17.74 -9.98
N VAL A 673 31.84 -17.76 -9.62
CA VAL A 673 31.12 -18.99 -9.21
C VAL A 673 31.09 -20.07 -10.29
N SER A 674 31.07 -19.68 -11.57
CA SER A 674 31.04 -20.61 -12.69
C SER A 674 32.29 -21.46 -12.83
N ASP A 675 33.41 -21.05 -12.20
CA ASP A 675 34.67 -21.79 -12.21
C ASP A 675 35.25 -21.89 -10.79
N ALA A 676 35.28 -23.10 -10.25
CA ALA A 676 35.67 -23.33 -8.85
C ALA A 676 37.13 -22.91 -8.54
N PRO A 677 38.13 -23.13 -9.41
CA PRO A 677 39.48 -22.56 -9.24
C PRO A 677 39.52 -21.03 -9.13
N PHE A 678 38.86 -20.31 -10.04
CA PHE A 678 38.80 -18.84 -10.00
C PHE A 678 37.99 -18.33 -8.81
N LEU A 679 36.94 -19.05 -8.38
CA LEU A 679 36.20 -18.75 -7.16
C LEU A 679 37.10 -18.82 -5.92
N ALA A 680 37.93 -19.87 -5.82
CA ALA A 680 38.89 -20.01 -4.72
C ALA A 680 39.93 -18.87 -4.71
N LEU A 681 40.48 -18.50 -5.87
CA LEU A 681 41.40 -17.36 -6.00
C LEU A 681 40.74 -16.04 -5.56
N THR A 682 39.52 -15.79 -6.01
CA THR A 682 38.77 -14.56 -5.70
C THR A 682 38.44 -14.47 -4.21
N LEU A 683 38.01 -15.57 -3.59
CA LEU A 683 37.78 -15.64 -2.14
C LEU A 683 39.09 -15.41 -1.35
N ALA A 684 40.22 -15.96 -1.82
CA ALA A 684 41.52 -15.74 -1.19
C ALA A 684 41.96 -14.27 -1.28
N LEU A 685 41.79 -13.62 -2.44
CA LEU A 685 42.09 -12.19 -2.61
C LEU A 685 41.18 -11.30 -1.75
N CYS A 686 39.89 -11.62 -1.62
CA CYS A 686 38.99 -10.98 -0.67
C CYS A 686 39.47 -11.18 0.79
N GLY A 687 39.97 -12.38 1.13
CA GLY A 687 40.60 -12.67 2.42
C GLY A 687 41.82 -11.80 2.69
N VAL A 688 42.67 -11.56 1.68
CA VAL A 688 43.83 -10.65 1.77
C VAL A 688 43.39 -9.20 2.00
N LEU A 689 42.36 -8.73 1.30
CA LEU A 689 41.80 -7.38 1.51
C LEU A 689 41.22 -7.21 2.92
N ALA A 690 40.50 -8.22 3.42
CA ALA A 690 39.97 -8.26 4.77
C ALA A 690 41.09 -8.28 5.83
N ALA A 691 42.16 -9.05 5.60
CA ALA A 691 43.34 -9.08 6.46
C ALA A 691 44.06 -7.71 6.46
N GLY A 692 44.16 -7.05 5.32
CA GLY A 692 44.69 -5.68 5.20
C GLY A 692 43.87 -4.66 6.00
N ALA A 693 42.53 -4.80 6.01
CA ALA A 693 41.67 -3.99 6.87
C ALA A 693 41.83 -4.33 8.36
N ALA A 694 42.12 -5.60 8.70
CA ALA A 694 42.32 -6.10 10.06
C ALA A 694 43.63 -5.62 10.72
N VAL A 695 44.60 -5.07 9.97
CA VAL A 695 45.82 -4.48 10.55
C VAL A 695 45.48 -3.35 11.55
N ARG A 696 44.32 -2.71 11.39
CA ARG A 696 43.87 -1.58 12.20
C ARG A 696 43.23 -2.01 13.53
N PRO A 697 43.70 -1.48 14.67
CA PRO A 697 43.27 -1.92 16.01
C PRO A 697 41.76 -1.82 16.22
N GLU A 698 41.12 -0.81 15.63
CA GLU A 698 39.67 -0.57 15.71
C GLU A 698 38.82 -1.63 14.98
N ARG A 699 39.39 -2.35 14.00
CA ARG A 699 38.67 -3.27 13.09
C ARG A 699 39.14 -4.72 13.18
N ARG A 700 40.20 -4.97 13.96
CA ARG A 700 40.85 -6.28 14.18
C ARG A 700 39.88 -7.44 14.40
N PRO A 701 38.90 -7.37 15.33
CA PRO A 701 38.08 -8.54 15.62
C PRO A 701 37.20 -8.91 14.42
N VAL A 702 36.43 -7.96 13.87
CA VAL A 702 35.46 -8.25 12.79
C VAL A 702 36.16 -8.60 11.48
N ALA A 703 37.15 -7.80 11.07
CA ALA A 703 37.86 -8.04 9.81
C ALA A 703 38.75 -9.29 9.87
N GLY A 704 39.29 -9.63 11.04
CA GLY A 704 40.06 -10.86 11.26
C GLY A 704 39.21 -12.13 11.14
N TRP A 705 38.02 -12.15 11.75
CA TRP A 705 37.09 -13.28 11.59
C TRP A 705 36.59 -13.42 10.15
N LEU A 706 36.34 -12.30 9.47
CA LEU A 706 35.93 -12.30 8.07
C LEU A 706 37.04 -12.83 7.15
N ALA A 707 38.29 -12.39 7.36
CA ALA A 707 39.44 -12.91 6.61
C ALA A 707 39.61 -14.43 6.82
N ALA A 708 39.52 -14.89 8.08
CA ALA A 708 39.61 -16.32 8.38
C ALA A 708 38.49 -17.13 7.70
N GLY A 709 37.25 -16.66 7.75
CA GLY A 709 36.12 -17.29 7.07
C GLY A 709 36.30 -17.36 5.55
N LEU A 710 36.76 -16.28 4.92
CA LEU A 710 37.02 -16.24 3.48
C LEU A 710 38.16 -17.19 3.06
N PHE A 711 39.24 -17.29 3.83
CA PHE A 711 40.31 -18.25 3.55
C PHE A 711 39.85 -19.70 3.71
N VAL A 712 39.03 -19.99 4.73
CA VAL A 712 38.45 -21.33 4.91
C VAL A 712 37.51 -21.69 3.77
N LEU A 713 36.64 -20.77 3.34
CA LEU A 713 35.77 -20.97 2.17
C LEU A 713 36.59 -21.17 0.88
N ALA A 714 37.63 -20.38 0.67
CA ALA A 714 38.54 -20.54 -0.47
C ALA A 714 39.18 -21.94 -0.49
N ALA A 715 39.62 -22.44 0.66
CA ALA A 715 40.17 -23.79 0.79
C ALA A 715 39.14 -24.88 0.50
N TRP A 716 37.90 -24.74 0.98
CA TRP A 716 36.81 -25.69 0.70
C TRP A 716 36.45 -25.75 -0.78
N VAL A 717 36.26 -24.59 -1.40
CA VAL A 717 35.97 -24.49 -2.84
C VAL A 717 37.11 -25.12 -3.64
N ARG A 718 38.37 -24.90 -3.23
CA ARG A 718 39.53 -25.52 -3.87
C ARG A 718 39.54 -27.05 -3.74
N LEU A 719 39.15 -27.58 -2.58
CA LEU A 719 39.04 -29.03 -2.34
C LEU A 719 37.89 -29.66 -3.15
N ALA A 720 36.74 -29.00 -3.24
CA ALA A 720 35.63 -29.42 -4.08
C ALA A 720 36.01 -29.41 -5.57
N ALA A 721 36.74 -28.39 -6.02
CA ALA A 721 37.29 -28.31 -7.38
C ALA A 721 38.28 -29.44 -7.71
N SER A 722 38.86 -30.08 -6.69
CA SER A 722 39.72 -31.27 -6.82
C SER A 722 38.96 -32.61 -6.66
N GLU A 723 37.62 -32.59 -6.69
CA GLU A 723 36.73 -33.77 -6.68
C GLU A 723 36.91 -34.73 -5.48
N VAL A 724 37.18 -34.20 -4.28
CA VAL A 724 37.34 -35.04 -3.08
C VAL A 724 35.97 -35.46 -2.53
N SER A 725 35.54 -36.68 -2.85
CA SER A 725 34.17 -37.22 -2.67
C SER A 725 33.76 -37.62 -1.25
N LEU A 726 34.72 -37.86 -0.35
CA LEU A 726 34.48 -38.21 1.05
C LEU A 726 34.61 -36.98 1.94
N VAL A 727 33.54 -36.17 2.00
CA VAL A 727 33.51 -34.92 2.78
C VAL A 727 33.80 -35.17 4.26
N GLU A 728 33.31 -36.30 4.75
CA GLU A 728 33.44 -36.74 6.12
C GLU A 728 34.89 -37.15 6.47
N ALA A 729 35.68 -37.62 5.49
CA ALA A 729 37.06 -38.09 5.72
C ALA A 729 38.03 -36.96 6.10
N TYR A 730 37.72 -35.72 5.72
CA TYR A 730 38.56 -34.56 6.02
C TYR A 730 37.88 -33.55 6.97
N THR A 731 36.56 -33.59 7.16
CA THR A 731 35.85 -32.76 8.17
C THR A 731 35.82 -33.38 9.57
N LEU A 732 35.71 -34.72 9.67
CA LEU A 732 35.67 -35.43 10.97
C LEU A 732 36.99 -35.32 11.75
N PRO A 733 38.19 -35.47 11.14
CA PRO A 733 39.46 -35.33 11.86
C PRO A 733 39.70 -33.93 12.43
N VAL A 734 38.98 -32.91 11.93
CA VAL A 734 39.03 -31.53 12.42
C VAL A 734 37.95 -31.28 13.48
N THR A 735 36.75 -31.83 13.26
CA THR A 735 35.60 -31.66 14.15
C THR A 735 35.80 -32.37 15.48
N VAL A 736 36.40 -33.57 15.49
CA VAL A 736 36.64 -34.32 16.73
C VAL A 736 37.58 -33.55 17.68
N PRO A 737 38.77 -33.07 17.27
CA PRO A 737 39.61 -32.21 18.10
C PRO A 737 38.92 -30.89 18.48
N ALA A 738 38.17 -30.26 17.58
CA ALA A 738 37.46 -29.01 17.89
C ALA A 738 36.42 -29.20 19.00
N LEU A 739 35.68 -30.32 19.00
CA LEU A 739 34.75 -30.67 20.06
C LEU A 739 35.47 -31.04 21.37
N VAL A 740 36.64 -31.69 21.29
CA VAL A 740 37.49 -31.97 22.46
C VAL A 740 38.01 -30.69 23.08
N VAL A 741 38.51 -29.74 22.28
CA VAL A 741 38.97 -28.43 22.75
C VAL A 741 37.81 -27.63 23.34
N GLY A 742 36.63 -27.63 22.68
CA GLY A 742 35.42 -27.01 23.21
C GLY A 742 34.97 -27.63 24.54
N PHE A 743 35.14 -28.94 24.71
CA PHE A 743 34.85 -29.67 25.94
C PHE A 743 35.85 -29.36 27.06
N LEU A 744 37.16 -29.37 26.77
CA LEU A 744 38.21 -29.03 27.73
C LEU A 744 38.09 -27.59 28.20
N ARG A 745 37.84 -26.65 27.27
CA ARG A 745 37.64 -25.23 27.59
C ARG A 745 36.43 -25.02 28.50
N ARG A 746 35.31 -25.70 28.26
CA ARG A 746 34.12 -25.59 29.11
C ARG A 746 34.27 -26.28 30.47
N ARG A 747 35.23 -27.21 30.60
CA ARG A 747 35.60 -27.82 31.88
C ARG A 747 36.40 -26.84 32.75
N GLU A 748 37.22 -26.00 32.14
CA GLU A 748 37.98 -24.95 32.83
C GLU A 748 37.16 -23.67 33.05
N GLU A 749 36.28 -23.32 32.12
CA GLU A 749 35.42 -22.13 32.14
C GLU A 749 33.92 -22.51 32.08
N PRO A 750 33.25 -22.75 33.23
CA PRO A 750 31.84 -23.15 33.26
C PRO A 750 30.86 -22.10 32.69
N GLU A 751 31.27 -20.83 32.64
CA GLU A 751 30.48 -19.72 32.09
C GLU A 751 30.55 -19.63 30.55
N ALA A 752 31.41 -20.42 29.90
CA ALA A 752 31.56 -20.40 28.44
C ALA A 752 30.28 -20.90 27.74
N SER A 753 29.78 -20.10 26.79
CA SER A 753 28.55 -20.40 26.07
C SER A 753 28.70 -21.69 25.24
N SER A 754 27.66 -22.54 25.26
CA SER A 754 27.65 -23.78 24.47
C SER A 754 27.75 -23.52 22.95
N TRP A 755 27.35 -22.33 22.50
CA TRP A 755 27.44 -21.88 21.11
C TRP A 755 28.87 -21.63 20.65
N THR A 756 29.70 -20.95 21.45
CA THR A 756 31.11 -20.67 21.10
C THR A 756 32.01 -21.90 21.22
N ALA A 757 31.65 -22.86 22.08
CA ALA A 757 32.46 -24.05 22.34
C ALA A 757 32.23 -25.19 21.33
N TYR A 758 30.96 -25.46 20.98
CA TYR A 758 30.60 -26.63 20.15
C TYR A 758 30.04 -26.26 18.78
N GLY A 759 29.49 -25.06 18.63
CA GLY A 759 28.85 -24.59 17.40
C GLY A 759 29.76 -24.67 16.16
N PRO A 760 30.99 -24.11 16.19
CA PRO A 760 31.89 -24.12 15.02
C PRO A 760 32.29 -25.54 14.58
N GLY A 761 32.55 -26.44 15.53
CA GLY A 761 32.89 -27.84 15.23
C GLY A 761 31.72 -28.61 14.63
N LEU A 762 30.52 -28.49 15.21
CA LEU A 762 29.32 -29.17 14.70
C LEU A 762 28.89 -28.62 13.33
N ALA A 763 28.93 -27.30 13.14
CA ALA A 763 28.59 -26.67 11.87
C ALA A 763 29.54 -27.08 10.73
N ALA A 764 30.83 -27.29 11.03
CA ALA A 764 31.84 -27.70 10.04
C ALA A 764 31.61 -29.09 9.43
N THR A 765 30.82 -29.96 10.08
CA THR A 765 30.47 -31.30 9.56
C THR A 765 28.98 -31.43 9.18
N LEU A 766 28.06 -30.92 10.00
CA LEU A 766 26.62 -31.11 9.80
C LEU A 766 26.04 -30.30 8.62
N LEU A 767 26.51 -29.07 8.40
CA LEU A 767 25.99 -28.23 7.31
C LEU A 767 26.41 -28.74 5.92
N PRO A 768 27.68 -29.11 5.67
CA PRO A 768 28.07 -29.74 4.40
C PRO A 768 27.32 -31.05 4.14
N SER A 769 27.10 -31.87 5.18
CA SER A 769 26.43 -33.17 5.04
C SER A 769 24.91 -33.05 4.77
N LEU A 770 24.21 -32.09 5.43
CA LEU A 770 22.80 -31.78 5.15
C LEU A 770 22.58 -31.24 3.73
N ALA A 771 23.49 -30.39 3.24
CA ALA A 771 23.40 -29.84 1.89
C ALA A 771 23.49 -30.94 0.82
N VAL A 772 24.37 -31.93 1.03
CA VAL A 772 24.51 -33.08 0.13
C VAL A 772 23.28 -34.01 0.21
N ALA A 773 22.70 -34.20 1.40
CA ALA A 773 21.54 -35.09 1.61
C ALA A 773 20.24 -34.62 0.93
N TRP A 774 20.05 -33.31 0.74
CA TRP A 774 18.84 -32.76 0.08
C TRP A 774 18.80 -33.04 -1.43
N THR A 775 19.97 -33.24 -2.05
CA THR A 775 20.10 -33.52 -3.49
C THR A 775 20.30 -35.00 -3.79
N ASP A 776 20.41 -35.83 -2.75
CA ASP A 776 20.71 -37.26 -2.88
C ASP A 776 19.41 -38.06 -3.10
N PRO A 777 19.27 -38.82 -4.20
CA PRO A 777 18.10 -39.66 -4.43
C PRO A 777 18.05 -40.88 -3.48
N ASP A 778 19.18 -41.20 -2.86
CA ASP A 778 19.35 -42.40 -2.05
C ASP A 778 18.93 -42.16 -0.59
N TRP A 779 18.11 -43.07 -0.07
CA TRP A 779 17.57 -43.06 1.30
C TRP A 779 18.57 -43.29 2.47
N PRO A 780 19.78 -43.88 2.33
CA PRO A 780 20.62 -44.18 3.49
C PRO A 780 21.34 -42.95 4.04
N ARG A 781 21.65 -41.94 3.23
CA ARG A 781 22.34 -40.72 3.68
C ARG A 781 21.42 -39.80 4.52
N PRO A 782 20.15 -39.53 4.14
CA PRO A 782 19.19 -38.83 5.00
C PRO A 782 18.92 -39.57 6.32
N LEU A 783 18.79 -40.90 6.28
CA LEU A 783 18.61 -41.68 7.50
C LEU A 783 19.81 -41.64 8.46
N LEU A 784 21.03 -41.75 7.94
CA LEU A 784 22.24 -41.65 8.76
C LEU A 784 22.42 -40.25 9.33
N LEU A 785 22.08 -39.22 8.57
CA LEU A 785 22.08 -37.83 9.02
C LEU A 785 20.99 -37.58 10.08
N GLY A 786 19.76 -38.07 9.86
CA GLY A 786 18.64 -38.00 10.81
C GLY A 786 18.94 -38.75 12.11
N ALA A 787 19.57 -39.93 12.02
CA ALA A 787 20.02 -40.68 13.19
C ALA A 787 21.14 -39.94 13.96
N ALA A 788 22.14 -39.41 13.27
CA ALA A 788 23.20 -38.60 13.90
C ALA A 788 22.63 -37.32 14.53
N ALA A 789 21.72 -36.63 13.84
CA ALA A 789 21.05 -35.43 14.33
C ALA A 789 20.17 -35.72 15.56
N LEU A 790 19.46 -36.85 15.57
CA LEU A 790 18.70 -37.33 16.72
C LEU A 790 19.62 -37.60 17.92
N VAL A 791 20.75 -38.29 17.71
CA VAL A 791 21.75 -38.55 18.78
C VAL A 791 22.28 -37.23 19.34
N ILE A 792 22.62 -36.26 18.48
CA ILE A 792 23.10 -34.94 18.89
C ILE A 792 22.01 -34.15 19.64
N THR A 793 20.75 -34.25 19.23
CA THR A 793 19.59 -33.61 19.89
C THR A 793 19.37 -34.21 21.28
N LEU A 794 19.45 -35.53 21.40
CA LEU A 794 19.30 -36.24 22.66
C LEU A 794 20.47 -35.95 23.62
N LEU A 795 21.71 -35.90 23.13
CA LEU A 795 22.88 -35.45 23.90
C LEU A 795 22.73 -33.99 24.33
N GLY A 796 22.20 -33.12 23.47
CA GLY A 796 21.90 -31.73 23.77
C GLY A 796 20.82 -31.58 24.86
N ALA A 797 19.76 -32.38 24.79
CA ALA A 797 18.72 -32.44 25.80
C ALA A 797 19.25 -32.98 27.15
N HIS A 798 20.02 -34.05 27.11
CA HIS A 798 20.55 -34.73 28.29
C HIS A 798 21.57 -33.85 29.04
N HIS A 799 22.47 -33.19 28.32
CA HIS A 799 23.49 -32.31 28.90
C HIS A 799 23.06 -30.83 29.01
N ARG A 800 21.79 -30.51 28.70
CA ARG A 800 21.23 -29.15 28.68
C ARG A 800 22.05 -28.16 27.84
N LEU A 801 22.58 -28.62 26.71
CA LEU A 801 23.40 -27.84 25.77
C LEU A 801 22.51 -27.31 24.64
N GLN A 802 22.22 -26.00 24.67
CA GLN A 802 21.34 -25.36 23.69
C GLN A 802 21.85 -25.48 22.26
N ALA A 803 23.18 -25.37 22.02
CA ALA A 803 23.73 -25.48 20.68
C ALA A 803 23.50 -26.86 20.03
N LEU A 804 23.67 -27.95 20.80
CA LEU A 804 23.44 -29.32 20.31
C LEU A 804 21.95 -29.60 20.09
N LEU A 805 21.09 -29.17 21.02
CA LEU A 805 19.65 -29.37 20.94
C LEU A 805 19.04 -28.64 19.73
N VAL A 806 19.45 -27.39 19.50
CA VAL A 806 18.91 -26.56 18.43
C VAL A 806 19.46 -26.99 17.07
N LEU A 807 20.77 -27.24 16.94
CA LEU A 807 21.35 -27.66 15.65
C LEU A 807 20.90 -29.08 15.27
N GLY A 808 20.89 -30.03 16.20
CA GLY A 808 20.38 -31.38 15.94
C GLY A 808 18.87 -31.40 15.67
N GLY A 809 18.08 -30.67 16.47
CA GLY A 809 16.63 -30.66 16.36
C GLY A 809 16.13 -29.95 15.10
N ALA A 810 16.84 -28.92 14.64
CA ALA A 810 16.53 -28.24 13.38
C ALA A 810 16.78 -29.15 12.17
N VAL A 811 17.93 -29.85 12.16
CA VAL A 811 18.26 -30.84 11.11
C VAL A 811 17.19 -31.94 11.07
N LEU A 812 16.79 -32.47 12.24
CA LEU A 812 15.78 -33.53 12.36
C LEU A 812 14.37 -33.09 11.96
N ALA A 813 13.94 -31.88 12.32
CA ALA A 813 12.61 -31.38 11.99
C ALA A 813 12.43 -31.08 10.49
N VAL A 814 13.49 -30.57 9.85
CA VAL A 814 13.50 -30.31 8.41
C VAL A 814 13.44 -31.63 7.63
N ASP A 815 14.21 -32.63 8.07
CA ASP A 815 14.19 -33.99 7.52
C ASP A 815 12.81 -34.66 7.70
N GLY A 816 12.20 -34.59 8.90
CA GLY A 816 10.90 -35.22 9.18
C GLY A 816 9.67 -34.55 8.54
N LEU A 817 9.72 -33.24 8.30
CA LEU A 817 8.65 -32.53 7.58
C LEU A 817 8.65 -32.87 6.08
N HIS A 818 9.83 -33.09 5.50
CA HIS A 818 9.99 -33.54 4.12
C HIS A 818 9.23 -34.86 3.89
N GLU A 819 9.24 -35.75 4.89
CA GLU A 819 8.64 -37.08 4.83
C GLU A 819 7.11 -37.13 5.12
N LEU A 820 6.55 -36.23 5.94
CA LEU A 820 5.15 -36.30 6.42
C LEU A 820 4.10 -35.59 5.55
N ALA A 821 4.53 -34.76 4.60
CA ALA A 821 3.66 -33.96 3.74
C ALA A 821 2.58 -34.75 2.93
N PRO A 822 2.81 -35.99 2.45
CA PRO A 822 1.84 -36.67 1.58
C PRO A 822 0.58 -37.19 2.31
N TYR A 823 0.63 -37.45 3.63
CA TYR A 823 -0.40 -38.19 4.35
C TYR A 823 -1.60 -37.34 4.82
N VAL A 824 -1.40 -36.05 5.07
CA VAL A 824 -2.44 -35.12 5.59
C VAL A 824 -3.51 -34.79 4.54
N VAL A 825 -3.12 -34.83 3.26
CA VAL A 825 -4.00 -34.47 2.13
C VAL A 825 -5.11 -35.50 1.90
N GLN A 826 -4.91 -36.76 2.31
CA GLN A 826 -5.86 -37.85 2.07
C GLN A 826 -7.12 -37.79 2.97
N VAL A 827 -7.02 -37.25 4.19
CA VAL A 827 -8.12 -37.27 5.18
C VAL A 827 -9.21 -36.23 4.89
N ALA A 828 -8.86 -35.12 4.26
CA ALA A 828 -9.79 -34.02 3.98
C ALA A 828 -10.73 -34.31 2.79
N GLY A 829 -10.41 -35.29 1.93
CA GLY A 829 -11.15 -35.62 0.72
C GLY A 829 -12.46 -36.39 0.92
N ALA A 830 -12.75 -36.86 2.15
CA ALA A 830 -13.83 -37.84 2.42
C ALA A 830 -15.21 -37.25 2.80
N LEU A 831 -15.44 -35.92 2.75
CA LEU A 831 -16.69 -35.26 3.22
C LEU A 831 -17.51 -34.57 2.09
N PRO A 832 -18.87 -34.61 2.10
CA PRO A 832 -19.72 -33.93 1.10
C PRO A 832 -19.67 -32.39 1.17
N ARG A 833 -19.63 -31.70 0.02
CA ARG A 833 -19.27 -30.26 -0.07
C ARG A 833 -20.29 -29.25 0.48
N TRP A 834 -21.60 -29.55 0.50
CA TRP A 834 -22.66 -28.64 0.97
C TRP A 834 -22.97 -28.79 2.48
N LEU A 835 -22.46 -29.84 3.11
CA LEU A 835 -22.75 -30.20 4.50
C LEU A 835 -21.99 -29.32 5.52
N PRO A 836 -20.68 -29.00 5.35
CA PRO A 836 -19.97 -28.09 6.23
C PRO A 836 -20.58 -26.65 6.31
N PRO A 837 -21.01 -26.00 5.20
CA PRO A 837 -21.58 -24.66 5.27
C PRO A 837 -23.04 -24.63 5.78
N ALA A 838 -23.87 -25.63 5.47
CA ALA A 838 -25.27 -25.69 5.96
C ALA A 838 -25.36 -25.93 7.48
N LEU A 839 -24.49 -26.82 8.01
CA LEU A 839 -24.37 -27.04 9.46
C LEU A 839 -23.84 -25.80 10.18
N ALA A 840 -22.94 -25.04 9.57
CA ALA A 840 -22.45 -23.79 10.14
C ALA A 840 -23.56 -22.71 10.22
N GLY A 841 -24.43 -22.59 9.21
CA GLY A 841 -25.49 -21.57 9.17
C GLY A 841 -26.63 -21.80 10.18
N LEU A 842 -27.09 -23.04 10.33
CA LEU A 842 -28.12 -23.42 11.30
C LEU A 842 -27.60 -23.29 12.74
N LEU A 843 -26.35 -23.71 12.98
CA LEU A 843 -25.70 -23.67 14.30
C LEU A 843 -25.47 -22.23 14.76
N LEU A 844 -25.10 -21.33 13.84
CA LEU A 844 -24.98 -19.90 14.12
C LEU A 844 -26.33 -19.27 14.52
N LEU A 845 -27.44 -19.59 13.84
CA LEU A 845 -28.77 -19.00 14.09
C LEU A 845 -29.35 -19.43 15.44
N VAL A 846 -29.15 -20.69 15.83
CA VAL A 846 -29.57 -21.25 17.14
C VAL A 846 -28.73 -20.68 18.29
N VAL A 847 -27.42 -20.49 18.09
CA VAL A 847 -26.53 -19.89 19.08
C VAL A 847 -26.83 -18.39 19.28
N GLY A 848 -27.27 -17.69 18.22
CA GLY A 848 -27.73 -16.30 18.32
C GLY A 848 -28.98 -16.10 19.14
N ALA A 849 -29.99 -16.94 18.90
CA ALA A 849 -31.28 -16.86 19.58
C ALA A 849 -31.15 -17.16 21.09
N THR A 850 -30.32 -18.14 21.46
CA THR A 850 -30.09 -18.53 22.86
C THR A 850 -29.25 -17.51 23.64
N TYR A 851 -28.42 -16.72 22.96
CA TYR A 851 -27.62 -15.66 23.59
C TYR A 851 -28.46 -14.43 23.98
N GLU A 852 -29.50 -14.07 23.20
CA GLU A 852 -30.39 -12.93 23.50
C GLU A 852 -31.27 -13.17 24.74
N GLN A 853 -31.76 -14.40 24.93
CA GLN A 853 -32.50 -14.79 26.13
C GLN A 853 -31.60 -14.76 27.38
N ARG A 854 -30.40 -15.36 27.32
CA ARG A 854 -29.45 -15.38 28.46
C ARG A 854 -28.98 -13.99 28.89
N LEU A 855 -28.88 -13.03 27.95
CA LEU A 855 -28.46 -11.67 28.26
C LEU A 855 -29.60 -10.80 28.87
N ARG A 856 -30.87 -11.10 28.59
CA ARG A 856 -32.02 -10.48 29.28
C ARG A 856 -32.17 -11.02 30.70
N ASP A 857 -31.96 -12.31 30.90
CA ASP A 857 -32.05 -12.95 32.22
C ASP A 857 -30.92 -12.51 33.14
N ALA A 858 -29.69 -12.40 32.61
CA ALA A 858 -28.55 -11.86 33.36
C ALA A 858 -28.73 -10.37 33.76
N ARG A 859 -29.42 -9.56 32.94
CA ARG A 859 -29.74 -8.17 33.29
C ARG A 859 -30.82 -8.07 34.37
N ARG A 860 -31.86 -8.92 34.30
CA ARG A 860 -32.89 -9.02 35.35
C ARG A 860 -32.31 -9.47 36.70
N LEU A 861 -31.37 -10.42 36.69
CA LEU A 861 -30.62 -10.85 37.88
C LEU A 861 -29.74 -9.74 38.45
N ARG A 862 -29.05 -8.99 37.59
CA ARG A 862 -28.21 -7.86 38.01
C ARG A 862 -29.03 -6.71 38.60
N ASP A 863 -30.20 -6.42 38.05
CA ASP A 863 -31.10 -5.37 38.55
C ASP A 863 -31.90 -5.83 39.80
N ALA A 864 -31.99 -7.14 40.05
CA ALA A 864 -32.50 -7.70 41.31
C ALA A 864 -31.44 -7.65 42.42
N LEU A 865 -30.18 -8.00 42.12
CA LEU A 865 -29.05 -7.89 43.05
C LEU A 865 -28.69 -6.43 43.39
N GLY A 866 -28.85 -5.51 42.43
CA GLY A 866 -28.68 -4.07 42.66
C GLY A 866 -29.75 -3.42 43.54
N ARG A 867 -30.87 -4.11 43.83
CA ARG A 867 -31.92 -3.66 44.76
C ARG A 867 -31.77 -4.22 46.18
N MET A 868 -30.80 -5.11 46.40
CA MET A 868 -30.44 -5.69 47.70
C MET A 868 -29.16 -5.07 48.29
N ARG A 869 -28.70 -3.96 47.71
CA ARG A 869 -27.77 -3.00 48.30
C ARG A 869 -28.49 -1.67 48.41
#